data_AF-A0A2R5GQZ9-F1
#
_entry.id   AF-A0A2R5GQZ9-F1
#
_cell.length_a   1.000
_cell.length_b   1.000
_cell.length_c   1.000
_cell.angle_alpha   90.00
_cell.angle_beta   90.00
_cell.angle_gamma   90.00
#
_symmetry.space_group_name_H-M   'P 1'
#
loop_
_entity.id
_entity.type
_entity.pdbx_description
1 polymer ?
#
loop_
_entity_poly.entity_id
_entity_poly.type
_entity_poly.pdbx_seq_one_letter_code
_entity_poly.pdbx_strand_id
1 'polypeptide(L)'
;MMNPSFCIDLEGVRHGLTNGVAPEMRLFDLDDDVSLTSQDALVTRKRGAVQCPQFGKESSERLGPPVTVNPSGNLTTPRASRGFFLGSDRHVDLESTRSTWRSEFHRDLNVNPPTKSSCIAPSATIAEDGALGHVLPGVFGKGPDDIKVEDKALLVGALEYDGAEITEVTRVHLEVARIGNIYFSQALVKERIEGRGDDARRNGFEARRGELGGAGGLVAQRALRGNQQVAGFASNAKDIPEEADVVVVGGGSIGSSVLYHLQERGLNAVLLEKDQLTAGTTWHSAGMLWRLRPSDIDVQLHTYTREMCKKLEEETETPSFTENGGLFIATNKERMAEYERLTEIGKYFGIESRVLKPHEIQDVHPLIAVDDVYGGMYSPTDGTIDPSGVVTAYSKAARKRGGRIFEGVGVASIETEQSKTTNSKQVTSVTTTTGHRIKTKWVVNAAGAWANNIAAMVDTKLPLLAMKHAMVVTEKIEGMHPGLPNVRDHDLSIYLKTQGDAMAIGGYEQNPEFWDVVDPSFAFGLFELDWETFGQNLEGHLIRCPAVETAGIKSTVCGPESFTPDHKPLVGPQPGVRGLFNACGFNSMGMMLGGGMGREVATWITEGSPSLDLFSFDCSRFHPETVEDPKWVIDRTHESYAKTYAIVFPHDEALAGRGARKSALYDQLAERGCFFQARHGFERPGWFVPPTDGRKADNAVKPYDYYGAYADGGWRLAPSKRDSPDCPPDIPKNEDNTYLDLVEDELTFYWPKNHEVVGEECRAAREGVAIFDQSYFGKFFLRGPDAKAAVQYMCGADMDKQKLGTVTYTPLCNERGGTEADLTVTCLPDGSGYYFAAGGNTVTKDFEWINRVIEQKGFDCTLTDSSDDYAMISVQGPHSRALLEGLITSNNDLSNKSQPFSTCQELSIGGHDVYCLRLTFVGELGFEIHAPSAYAADVYKLIREAGEKYEAEHGVPVRDAGYRAIDSLSAEKSFRHWHADLSNADTPLEANIGFTVLSKLKREDCPEFIGREALQKQRAEGLQRKLVCLSVDDSNVPLHGMESIWRDGVCMGLVRSTAYGHSVGRSIAYGYVARDAEDGKVTNKWLEAGKWEIGDKGAKHPATFHKSAPFDPTNLRVKGKYDEARAQEAEAAK
;
A
#
# COMPACT_ATOMS: atom_id res chain seq x y z
N MET A 1 10.55 -40.49 -9.03
CA MET A 1 11.35 -40.78 -10.24
C MET A 1 11.89 -39.43 -10.67
N MET A 2 13.15 -39.09 -10.42
CA MET A 2 14.38 -39.53 -11.12
C MET A 2 14.47 -39.03 -12.57
N ASN A 3 15.49 -38.21 -12.82
CA ASN A 3 15.85 -37.59 -14.08
C ASN A 3 17.07 -38.31 -14.70
N PRO A 4 17.01 -38.77 -15.97
CA PRO A 4 18.15 -39.29 -16.74
C PRO A 4 18.49 -38.37 -17.94
N SER A 5 19.74 -38.15 -18.35
CA SER A 5 21.07 -38.58 -17.86
C SER A 5 22.14 -37.70 -18.54
N PHE A 6 23.33 -37.56 -17.95
CA PHE A 6 24.61 -37.65 -18.68
C PHE A 6 25.77 -37.92 -17.69
N CYS A 7 26.73 -38.76 -18.06
CA CYS A 7 27.85 -39.19 -17.22
C CYS A 7 28.96 -39.86 -18.07
N ILE A 8 30.05 -40.31 -17.42
CA ILE A 8 31.29 -40.95 -17.92
C ILE A 8 32.38 -39.96 -18.38
N ASP A 9 33.67 -40.09 -18.04
CA ASP A 9 34.39 -40.66 -16.86
C ASP A 9 35.90 -40.28 -16.97
N LEU A 10 36.72 -40.67 -15.97
CA LEU A 10 38.14 -41.13 -16.00
C LEU A 10 39.16 -40.44 -15.04
N GLU A 11 39.48 -41.20 -13.99
CA GLU A 11 40.82 -41.51 -13.41
C GLU A 11 41.50 -40.64 -12.30
N GLY A 12 42.11 -41.36 -11.33
CA GLY A 12 42.97 -40.84 -10.24
C GLY A 12 42.38 -40.94 -8.81
N VAL A 13 42.33 -42.06 -8.07
CA VAL A 13 43.44 -42.89 -7.50
C VAL A 13 44.40 -42.05 -6.63
N ARG A 14 44.58 -42.24 -5.29
CA ARG A 14 44.06 -43.22 -4.29
C ARG A 14 44.32 -42.74 -2.83
N HIS A 15 43.48 -43.20 -1.88
CA HIS A 15 43.73 -43.49 -0.43
C HIS A 15 44.36 -42.46 0.55
N GLY A 16 43.84 -42.41 1.79
CA GLY A 16 44.65 -42.92 2.93
C GLY A 16 44.76 -42.19 4.29
N LEU A 17 43.70 -42.22 5.12
CA LEU A 17 43.74 -42.43 6.60
C LEU A 17 44.63 -41.58 7.57
N THR A 18 43.95 -40.80 8.43
CA THR A 18 44.06 -40.73 9.92
C THR A 18 45.19 -39.97 10.68
N ASN A 19 44.78 -39.43 11.84
CA ASN A 19 45.53 -39.12 13.09
C ASN A 19 46.47 -37.89 13.20
N GLY A 20 45.95 -36.79 13.77
CA GLY A 20 46.11 -36.54 15.22
C GLY A 20 47.22 -35.60 15.77
N VAL A 21 46.78 -34.49 16.39
CA VAL A 21 47.41 -33.74 17.52
C VAL A 21 48.58 -32.77 17.27
N ALA A 22 48.30 -31.47 17.49
CA ALA A 22 49.06 -30.33 18.09
C ALA A 22 50.63 -30.30 18.08
N PRO A 23 51.27 -29.11 17.90
CA PRO A 23 51.41 -28.14 19.02
C PRO A 23 51.41 -26.62 18.64
N GLU A 24 51.66 -25.76 19.64
CA GLU A 24 51.74 -24.28 19.58
C GLU A 24 53.14 -23.75 19.18
N MET A 25 53.26 -22.51 18.62
CA MET A 25 53.97 -21.37 19.27
C MET A 25 54.17 -20.08 18.42
N ARG A 26 53.79 -18.93 19.02
CA ARG A 26 54.48 -17.61 19.17
C ARG A 26 55.21 -16.88 18.00
N LEU A 27 54.68 -15.69 17.67
CA LEU A 27 55.25 -14.31 17.80
C LEU A 27 56.77 -14.04 17.71
N PHE A 28 57.11 -12.91 17.06
CA PHE A 28 58.09 -11.89 17.52
C PHE A 28 57.84 -10.49 16.89
N ASP A 29 58.39 -9.43 17.49
CA ASP A 29 57.99 -8.01 17.36
C ASP A 29 58.92 -7.09 16.51
N LEU A 30 58.62 -5.77 16.53
CA LEU A 30 59.48 -4.55 16.46
C LEU A 30 59.00 -3.49 15.42
N ASP A 31 58.99 -2.17 15.65
CA ASP A 31 58.92 -1.34 16.89
C ASP A 31 58.63 0.16 16.56
N ASP A 32 58.71 1.06 17.56
CA ASP A 32 58.71 2.55 17.55
C ASP A 32 57.39 3.32 17.87
N ASP A 33 57.52 4.56 18.39
CA ASP A 33 56.95 4.95 19.70
C ASP A 33 56.45 6.44 19.81
N VAL A 34 56.02 6.85 21.03
CA VAL A 34 55.82 8.21 21.62
C VAL A 34 54.38 8.80 21.61
N SER A 35 53.78 9.35 22.70
CA SER A 35 53.71 9.03 24.15
C SER A 35 52.67 9.95 24.89
N LEU A 36 52.49 9.79 26.22
CA LEU A 36 51.72 10.61 27.22
C LEU A 36 50.20 10.30 27.37
N THR A 37 49.70 9.49 28.34
CA THR A 37 49.57 9.62 29.83
C THR A 37 48.41 10.53 30.31
N SER A 38 47.63 10.26 31.38
CA SER A 38 47.87 9.42 32.59
C SER A 38 46.58 8.97 33.34
N GLN A 39 46.61 7.76 33.98
CA GLN A 39 46.12 7.39 35.35
C GLN A 39 44.66 7.72 35.80
N ASP A 40 43.93 6.96 36.64
CA ASP A 40 44.07 5.70 37.41
C ASP A 40 42.62 5.26 37.85
N ALA A 41 42.24 4.18 38.57
CA ALA A 41 42.87 3.03 39.25
C ALA A 41 41.86 1.83 39.35
N LEU A 42 42.06 0.90 40.30
CA LEU A 42 41.12 -0.18 40.68
C LEU A 42 40.83 -0.21 42.20
N VAL A 43 39.82 -0.98 42.65
CA VAL A 43 39.98 -2.15 43.56
C VAL A 43 38.63 -2.83 43.92
N THR A 44 38.68 -4.11 44.33
CA THR A 44 37.55 -5.04 44.52
C THR A 44 37.37 -5.50 45.99
N ARG A 45 36.13 -5.87 46.44
CA ARG A 45 35.74 -7.25 46.92
C ARG A 45 34.48 -7.37 47.83
N LYS A 46 33.62 -8.33 47.44
CA LYS A 46 32.86 -9.37 48.21
C LYS A 46 32.40 -9.18 49.69
N ARG A 47 31.07 -9.34 49.86
CA ARG A 47 30.31 -10.19 50.84
C ARG A 47 30.51 -10.02 52.38
N GLY A 48 29.49 -9.47 53.06
CA GLY A 48 28.40 -10.28 53.67
C GLY A 48 28.27 -10.42 55.21
N ALA A 49 26.99 -10.55 55.64
CA ALA A 49 26.45 -11.17 56.87
C ALA A 49 25.99 -10.29 58.09
N VAL A 50 24.68 -10.40 58.39
CA VAL A 50 24.00 -10.47 59.72
C VAL A 50 24.05 -9.24 60.67
N GLN A 51 22.88 -8.64 60.99
CA GLN A 51 22.09 -8.92 62.23
C GLN A 51 20.70 -8.23 62.21
N CYS A 52 19.82 -8.59 63.16
CA CYS A 52 18.47 -8.02 63.41
C CYS A 52 18.19 -8.09 64.93
N PRO A 53 17.40 -7.19 65.55
CA PRO A 53 16.09 -7.66 66.06
C PRO A 53 14.94 -6.62 66.27
N GLN A 54 13.72 -7.17 66.41
CA GLN A 54 12.72 -6.93 67.49
C GLN A 54 11.46 -6.03 67.31
N PHE A 55 10.42 -6.46 68.06
CA PHE A 55 9.06 -5.93 68.29
C PHE A 55 8.06 -5.93 67.10
N GLY A 56 6.82 -6.45 67.20
CA GLY A 56 6.29 -7.51 68.10
C GLY A 56 4.82 -7.35 68.56
N LYS A 57 4.04 -8.44 68.46
CA LYS A 57 2.73 -8.70 69.16
C LYS A 57 1.51 -7.86 68.71
N GLU A 58 0.24 -8.29 68.80
CA GLU A 58 -0.37 -9.57 69.26
C GLU A 58 -1.81 -9.81 68.70
N SER A 59 -2.27 -11.09 68.66
CA SER A 59 -3.64 -11.64 68.91
C SER A 59 -4.95 -10.92 68.45
N SER A 60 -6.08 -11.58 68.06
CA SER A 60 -6.43 -13.02 67.92
C SER A 60 -7.92 -13.25 67.51
N GLU A 61 -8.19 -14.25 66.65
CA GLU A 61 -9.36 -15.20 66.73
C GLU A 61 -10.82 -14.70 66.53
N ARG A 62 -11.86 -15.49 66.12
CA ARG A 62 -12.04 -16.88 65.60
C ARG A 62 -13.43 -17.05 64.92
N LEU A 63 -13.55 -18.01 63.98
CA LEU A 63 -14.70 -18.93 63.65
C LEU A 63 -16.18 -18.42 63.79
N GLY A 64 -17.09 -18.57 62.82
CA GLY A 64 -17.55 -19.82 62.17
C GLY A 64 -18.81 -19.65 61.26
N PRO A 65 -19.51 -20.73 60.83
CA PRO A 65 -20.32 -20.76 59.58
C PRO A 65 -21.86 -21.08 59.77
N PRO A 66 -22.59 -21.79 58.87
CA PRO A 66 -23.33 -21.27 57.70
C PRO A 66 -24.85 -21.62 57.65
N VAL A 67 -25.64 -20.98 56.76
CA VAL A 67 -27.06 -21.34 56.48
C VAL A 67 -27.45 -21.12 55.01
N THR A 68 -28.36 -21.97 54.47
CA THR A 68 -29.06 -21.85 53.18
C THR A 68 -30.59 -21.94 53.36
N VAL A 69 -31.40 -21.42 52.43
CA VAL A 69 -32.72 -21.95 51.93
C VAL A 69 -33.52 -20.88 51.10
N ASN A 70 -34.40 -21.35 50.21
CA ASN A 70 -35.29 -20.64 49.25
C ASN A 70 -36.79 -20.84 49.71
N PRO A 71 -37.90 -20.53 48.99
CA PRO A 71 -38.17 -19.69 47.81
C PRO A 71 -39.45 -18.78 47.92
N SER A 72 -39.89 -18.24 46.77
CA SER A 72 -41.25 -17.73 46.43
C SER A 72 -41.68 -16.33 46.96
N GLY A 73 -42.49 -15.55 46.21
CA GLY A 73 -42.88 -15.72 44.79
C GLY A 73 -43.99 -14.76 44.28
N ASN A 74 -44.02 -14.59 42.94
CA ASN A 74 -45.14 -14.23 42.05
C ASN A 74 -46.08 -13.01 42.30
N LEU A 75 -46.31 -12.28 41.18
CA LEU A 75 -47.47 -11.41 40.87
C LEU A 75 -47.56 -10.08 41.65
N THR A 76 -48.08 -8.96 41.10
CA THR A 76 -48.87 -8.77 39.88
C THR A 76 -48.57 -7.40 39.22
N THR A 77 -48.68 -7.31 37.88
CA THR A 77 -48.84 -6.03 37.16
C THR A 77 -50.30 -5.53 37.27
N PRO A 78 -50.60 -4.21 37.18
CA PRO A 78 -50.75 -3.59 35.84
C PRO A 78 -50.41 -2.08 35.73
N ARG A 79 -50.35 -1.63 34.46
CA ARG A 79 -50.78 -0.35 33.83
C ARG A 79 -51.31 0.78 34.77
N ALA A 80 -51.10 2.08 34.50
CA ALA A 80 -51.01 2.72 33.18
C ALA A 80 -50.41 4.15 33.15
N SER A 81 -50.02 4.59 31.95
CA SER A 81 -50.23 5.92 31.32
C SER A 81 -49.72 7.25 31.96
N ARG A 82 -48.86 7.92 31.19
CA ARG A 82 -48.92 9.35 30.71
C ARG A 82 -49.11 10.50 31.73
N GLY A 83 -48.21 11.49 31.67
CA GLY A 83 -48.39 12.83 32.28
C GLY A 83 -47.05 13.52 32.58
N PHE A 84 -46.29 14.01 31.60
CA PHE A 84 -46.31 15.40 31.07
C PHE A 84 -45.92 16.53 32.04
N PHE A 85 -44.73 17.08 31.78
CA PHE A 85 -44.33 18.50 31.87
C PHE A 85 -44.03 19.21 33.21
N LEU A 86 -43.03 20.09 33.09
CA LEU A 86 -42.67 21.34 33.81
C LEU A 86 -43.40 21.69 35.11
N GLY A 87 -42.74 22.16 36.17
CA GLY A 87 -41.33 22.58 36.31
C GLY A 87 -41.21 23.94 37.01
N SER A 88 -40.02 24.26 37.56
CA SER A 88 -39.72 25.48 38.35
C SER A 88 -40.53 25.60 39.69
N ASP A 89 -40.14 26.38 40.70
CA ASP A 89 -39.19 27.50 40.71
C ASP A 89 -38.69 27.84 42.14
N ARG A 90 -37.43 28.34 42.28
CA ARG A 90 -36.89 29.14 43.44
C ARG A 90 -36.86 28.49 44.85
N HIS A 91 -36.05 28.92 45.84
CA HIS A 91 -34.99 29.95 46.02
C HIS A 91 -34.12 29.59 47.29
N VAL A 92 -33.12 30.35 47.81
CA VAL A 92 -32.63 31.71 47.50
C VAL A 92 -31.32 31.70 46.66
N ASP A 93 -30.07 31.83 47.11
CA ASP A 93 -29.48 32.15 48.44
C ASP A 93 -28.03 32.72 48.33
N LEU A 94 -27.39 33.07 49.45
CA LEU A 94 -26.07 33.78 49.59
C LEU A 94 -25.04 32.90 50.37
N GLU A 95 -23.71 33.15 50.44
CA GLU A 95 -22.93 34.41 50.41
C GLU A 95 -21.44 34.20 49.94
N SER A 96 -20.62 35.27 49.95
CA SER A 96 -19.21 35.39 49.47
C SER A 96 -18.16 34.51 50.19
N THR A 97 -17.09 33.97 49.57
CA THR A 97 -15.83 34.59 49.04
C THR A 97 -15.09 35.54 50.03
N ARG A 98 -13.74 35.68 50.08
CA ARG A 98 -12.62 35.21 49.23
C ARG A 98 -11.27 35.23 50.00
N SER A 99 -10.27 34.52 49.46
CA SER A 99 -8.80 34.70 49.57
C SER A 99 -8.19 35.81 50.47
N THR A 100 -7.17 35.45 51.26
CA THR A 100 -5.96 36.28 51.47
C THR A 100 -4.75 35.32 51.49
N TRP A 101 -3.56 35.61 50.98
CA TRP A 101 -2.97 36.78 50.27
C TRP A 101 -2.23 36.22 49.02
N ARG A 102 -1.61 36.95 48.07
CA ARG A 102 -1.35 38.38 47.74
C ARG A 102 -1.13 38.39 46.18
N SER A 103 -0.51 39.28 45.40
CA SER A 103 0.04 40.66 45.34
C SER A 103 0.45 40.86 43.86
N GLU A 104 0.69 42.01 43.22
CA GLU A 104 0.32 43.45 43.21
C GLU A 104 1.10 44.00 41.97
N PHE A 105 0.73 45.02 41.18
CA PHE A 105 -0.16 46.18 41.27
C PHE A 105 -0.41 46.67 39.80
N HIS A 106 -1.35 47.53 39.40
CA HIS A 106 -2.38 48.32 40.10
C HIS A 106 -3.43 48.87 39.09
N ARG A 107 -4.72 48.87 39.45
CA ARG A 107 -5.82 49.74 38.95
C ARG A 107 -6.19 49.75 37.46
N ASP A 108 -7.41 50.08 37.04
CA ASP A 108 -8.80 50.03 37.54
C ASP A 108 -9.60 51.10 36.76
N LEU A 109 -10.82 50.74 36.35
CA LEU A 109 -12.03 51.54 36.04
C LEU A 109 -12.55 51.36 34.59
N ASN A 110 -13.56 50.53 34.29
CA ASN A 110 -14.95 50.36 34.82
C ASN A 110 -15.99 51.24 34.10
N VAL A 111 -16.90 50.59 33.32
CA VAL A 111 -18.34 50.88 33.13
C VAL A 111 -18.93 49.84 32.13
N ASN A 112 -20.24 49.54 32.21
CA ASN A 112 -20.92 48.43 31.51
C ASN A 112 -21.88 48.90 30.35
N PRO A 113 -22.38 47.99 29.47
CA PRO A 113 -22.95 48.31 28.15
C PRO A 113 -24.47 48.60 28.15
N PRO A 114 -25.07 48.94 26.97
CA PRO A 114 -26.08 48.01 26.43
C PRO A 114 -26.29 47.96 24.89
N THR A 115 -26.95 46.85 24.47
CA THR A 115 -27.93 46.70 23.36
C THR A 115 -27.56 46.61 21.86
N LYS A 116 -28.27 45.66 21.22
CA LYS A 116 -28.42 45.32 19.80
C LYS A 116 -28.60 46.51 18.83
N SER A 117 -28.09 46.39 17.60
CA SER A 117 -28.91 46.33 16.37
C SER A 117 -28.09 46.11 15.08
N SER A 118 -28.81 46.01 13.97
CA SER A 118 -28.48 45.47 12.65
C SER A 118 -27.64 46.34 11.68
N CYS A 119 -26.80 45.64 10.89
CA CYS A 119 -26.56 45.83 9.44
C CYS A 119 -25.74 47.01 8.86
N ILE A 120 -24.98 46.65 7.82
CA ILE A 120 -24.37 47.49 6.73
C ILE A 120 -23.04 48.21 7.08
N ALA A 121 -22.12 48.22 6.09
CA ALA A 121 -20.76 48.78 6.08
C ALA A 121 -20.72 50.16 5.37
N PRO A 122 -19.58 50.83 5.04
CA PRO A 122 -18.15 50.49 5.25
C PRO A 122 -17.28 51.69 5.75
N SER A 123 -15.96 51.63 5.48
CA SER A 123 -14.93 52.70 5.58
C SER A 123 -14.28 52.96 6.96
N ALA A 124 -13.15 53.69 6.97
CA ALA A 124 -12.13 53.61 8.03
C ALA A 124 -11.33 54.92 8.30
N THR A 125 -10.85 55.05 9.54
CA THR A 125 -9.74 55.92 10.06
C THR A 125 -9.39 55.35 11.46
N ILE A 126 -8.14 55.05 11.86
CA ILE A 126 -6.98 55.95 12.13
C ILE A 126 -7.39 57.04 13.17
N ALA A 127 -6.72 57.33 14.29
CA ALA A 127 -5.32 57.16 14.74
C ALA A 127 -5.29 57.09 16.30
N GLU A 128 -4.19 56.83 17.03
CA GLU A 128 -2.88 56.17 16.82
C GLU A 128 -2.15 56.16 18.19
N ASP A 129 -1.27 55.17 18.45
CA ASP A 129 -0.19 55.27 19.45
C ASP A 129 0.94 54.31 19.02
N GLY A 130 2.21 54.76 18.95
CA GLY A 130 3.14 54.06 18.04
C GLY A 130 4.66 54.28 18.20
N ALA A 131 5.41 53.48 17.44
CA ALA A 131 6.88 53.52 17.35
C ALA A 131 7.45 52.92 16.05
N LEU A 132 6.76 53.06 14.88
CA LEU A 132 7.29 52.55 13.59
C LEU A 132 6.93 53.38 12.33
N GLY A 133 6.17 54.46 12.48
CA GLY A 133 5.78 55.30 11.34
C GLY A 133 6.84 56.33 10.96
N HIS A 134 7.80 56.00 10.09
CA HIS A 134 8.53 56.99 9.26
C HIS A 134 9.26 56.45 8.00
N VAL A 135 8.88 55.28 7.48
CA VAL A 135 9.23 54.82 6.13
C VAL A 135 7.96 54.32 5.43
N LEU A 136 7.93 54.28 4.09
CA LEU A 136 6.83 53.80 3.24
C LEU A 136 5.54 54.65 3.23
N PRO A 137 5.59 55.86 2.64
CA PRO A 137 4.56 56.23 1.67
C PRO A 137 5.18 56.61 0.32
N GLY A 138 5.40 55.62 -0.55
CA GLY A 138 6.01 55.81 -1.87
C GLY A 138 6.11 54.59 -2.79
N VAL A 139 5.80 53.39 -2.29
CA VAL A 139 5.86 52.13 -3.05
C VAL A 139 4.46 51.65 -3.47
N PHE A 140 3.48 51.69 -2.56
CA PHE A 140 2.08 51.35 -2.87
C PHE A 140 1.45 52.44 -3.75
N GLY A 141 1.28 52.12 -5.04
CA GLY A 141 0.74 53.03 -6.07
C GLY A 141 1.54 53.08 -7.37
N LYS A 142 2.68 52.38 -7.46
CA LYS A 142 3.49 52.23 -8.69
C LYS A 142 3.17 50.93 -9.44
N GLY A 143 3.39 50.93 -10.76
CA GLY A 143 3.40 49.71 -11.57
C GLY A 143 4.70 48.90 -11.40
N PRO A 144 4.78 47.67 -11.92
CA PRO A 144 5.95 46.80 -11.76
C PRO A 144 7.28 47.43 -12.24
N ASP A 145 7.23 48.23 -13.30
CA ASP A 145 8.41 48.81 -13.97
C ASP A 145 9.04 49.99 -13.20
N ASP A 146 8.33 50.57 -12.23
CA ASP A 146 8.72 51.79 -11.51
C ASP A 146 9.49 51.53 -10.20
N ILE A 147 9.81 50.26 -9.88
CA ILE A 147 10.50 49.85 -8.65
C ILE A 147 11.99 49.62 -8.93
N LYS A 148 12.87 50.43 -8.32
CA LYS A 148 14.31 50.31 -8.55
C LYS A 148 14.97 49.29 -7.63
N VAL A 149 16.16 48.83 -8.03
CA VAL A 149 17.05 47.99 -7.20
C VAL A 149 17.37 48.67 -5.86
N GLU A 150 17.50 50.00 -5.88
CA GLU A 150 17.71 50.86 -4.72
C GLU A 150 16.59 50.72 -3.67
N ASP A 151 15.32 50.63 -4.11
CA ASP A 151 14.16 50.49 -3.23
C ASP A 151 14.09 49.10 -2.57
N LYS A 152 14.60 48.06 -3.25
CA LYS A 152 14.57 46.67 -2.77
C LYS A 152 15.54 46.40 -1.62
N ALA A 153 16.63 47.17 -1.52
CA ALA A 153 17.62 47.02 -0.46
C ALA A 153 17.06 47.33 0.95
N LEU A 154 16.07 48.22 1.06
CA LEU A 154 15.47 48.58 2.36
C LEU A 154 14.63 47.45 2.98
N LEU A 155 14.08 46.51 2.20
CA LEU A 155 13.29 45.40 2.74
C LEU A 155 14.16 44.31 3.40
N VAL A 156 15.42 44.18 3.00
CA VAL A 156 16.31 43.09 3.47
C VAL A 156 17.03 43.47 4.77
N GLY A 157 17.27 44.76 5.02
CA GLY A 157 18.07 45.26 6.15
C GLY A 157 17.38 45.32 7.51
N ALA A 158 16.28 44.59 7.73
CA ALA A 158 15.43 44.69 8.93
C ALA A 158 15.35 43.41 9.78
N LEU A 159 16.10 42.36 9.45
CA LEU A 159 16.01 41.02 10.07
C LEU A 159 17.34 40.55 10.68
N GLU A 160 17.90 41.34 11.60
CA GLU A 160 18.94 40.89 12.54
C GLU A 160 18.64 41.40 13.95
N TYR A 161 17.94 40.60 14.79
CA TYR A 161 18.41 40.28 16.16
C TYR A 161 17.50 39.29 16.94
N ASP A 162 18.17 38.45 17.74
CA ASP A 162 17.73 37.56 18.85
C ASP A 162 16.53 36.60 18.70
N GLY A 163 16.66 35.45 19.36
CA GLY A 163 15.80 34.28 19.17
C GLY A 163 14.61 34.19 20.13
N ALA A 164 13.42 34.01 19.54
CA ALA A 164 12.24 33.38 20.14
C ALA A 164 11.58 32.47 19.08
N GLU A 165 10.65 31.60 19.48
CA GLU A 165 10.01 30.65 18.57
C GLU A 165 9.17 31.34 17.49
N ILE A 166 9.34 30.95 16.21
CA ILE A 166 8.58 31.49 15.08
C ILE A 166 7.76 30.39 14.42
N THR A 167 6.52 30.23 14.87
CA THR A 167 5.46 29.47 14.19
C THR A 167 4.52 30.42 13.43
N GLU A 168 3.72 29.85 12.52
CA GLU A 168 2.84 30.53 11.54
C GLU A 168 3.51 31.50 10.55
N VAL A 169 4.17 32.57 11.01
CA VAL A 169 4.65 33.68 10.15
C VAL A 169 5.60 33.21 9.05
N THR A 170 6.44 32.21 9.34
CA THR A 170 7.37 31.59 8.38
C THR A 170 6.66 30.80 7.28
N ARG A 171 5.53 30.13 7.58
CA ARG A 171 4.74 29.37 6.59
C ARG A 171 4.19 30.31 5.53
N VAL A 172 3.52 31.40 5.97
CA VAL A 172 2.97 32.42 5.08
C VAL A 172 4.05 33.14 4.26
N HIS A 173 5.23 33.42 4.83
CA HIS A 173 6.32 34.03 4.07
C HIS A 173 6.90 33.09 3.00
N LEU A 174 7.02 31.79 3.27
CA LEU A 174 7.43 30.81 2.27
C LEU A 174 6.37 30.66 1.17
N GLU A 175 5.09 30.59 1.53
CA GLU A 175 3.95 30.55 0.59
C GLU A 175 3.98 31.76 -0.36
N VAL A 176 4.09 32.98 0.19
CA VAL A 176 4.07 34.24 -0.58
C VAL A 176 5.34 34.44 -1.40
N ALA A 177 6.51 34.03 -0.90
CA ALA A 177 7.75 34.07 -1.68
C ALA A 177 7.73 33.06 -2.85
N ARG A 178 7.17 31.86 -2.64
CA ARG A 178 7.00 30.82 -3.66
C ARG A 178 6.03 31.30 -4.75
N ILE A 179 4.83 31.76 -4.38
CA ILE A 179 3.83 32.31 -5.30
C ILE A 179 4.38 33.55 -6.04
N GLY A 180 5.04 34.46 -5.32
CA GLY A 180 5.61 35.68 -5.90
C GLY A 180 6.68 35.41 -6.96
N ASN A 181 7.56 34.42 -6.71
CA ASN A 181 8.56 34.01 -7.71
C ASN A 181 7.94 33.28 -8.90
N ILE A 182 6.96 32.39 -8.69
CA ILE A 182 6.28 31.65 -9.77
C ILE A 182 5.67 32.61 -10.81
N TYR A 183 4.91 33.63 -10.37
CA TYR A 183 4.31 34.58 -11.31
C TYR A 183 5.34 35.48 -12.00
N PHE A 184 6.43 35.84 -11.32
CA PHE A 184 7.47 36.71 -11.90
C PHE A 184 8.40 35.95 -12.86
N SER A 185 8.69 34.67 -12.59
CA SER A 185 9.50 33.81 -13.46
C SER A 185 8.71 33.42 -14.73
N GLN A 186 7.44 33.03 -14.59
CA GLN A 186 6.57 32.71 -15.73
C GLN A 186 6.41 33.92 -16.67
N ALA A 187 6.24 35.14 -16.14
CA ALA A 187 6.19 36.35 -16.95
C ALA A 187 7.49 36.58 -17.75
N LEU A 188 8.65 36.51 -17.09
CA LEU A 188 9.96 36.71 -17.74
C LEU A 188 10.32 35.62 -18.76
N VAL A 189 9.92 34.37 -18.51
CA VAL A 189 10.08 33.26 -19.47
C VAL A 189 9.16 33.46 -20.67
N LYS A 190 7.89 33.83 -20.44
CA LYS A 190 6.92 34.10 -21.50
C LYS A 190 7.35 35.27 -22.40
N GLU A 191 7.75 36.41 -21.83
CA GLU A 191 8.29 37.53 -22.60
C GLU A 191 9.57 37.15 -23.39
N ARG A 192 10.46 36.34 -22.82
CA ARG A 192 11.68 35.88 -23.53
C ARG A 192 11.39 34.91 -24.67
N ILE A 193 10.33 34.12 -24.58
CA ILE A 193 9.89 33.19 -25.64
C ILE A 193 9.15 33.97 -26.74
N GLU A 194 8.15 34.77 -26.37
CA GLU A 194 7.34 35.56 -27.31
C GLU A 194 8.19 36.64 -28.02
N GLY A 195 9.06 37.34 -27.29
CA GLY A 195 9.97 38.35 -27.82
C GLY A 195 11.05 37.80 -28.77
N ARG A 196 11.35 36.50 -28.72
CA ARG A 196 12.20 35.82 -29.72
C ARG A 196 11.41 35.26 -30.92
N GLY A 197 10.10 35.03 -30.76
CA GLY A 197 9.23 34.55 -31.82
C GLY A 197 8.99 35.58 -32.94
N ASP A 198 8.86 36.87 -32.60
CA ASP A 198 8.50 37.91 -33.57
C ASP A 198 9.66 38.40 -34.46
N ASP A 199 10.90 38.41 -33.97
CA ASP A 199 12.07 38.71 -34.82
C ASP A 199 12.33 37.57 -35.82
N ALA A 200 12.09 36.32 -35.43
CA ALA A 200 12.14 35.16 -36.31
C ALA A 200 11.05 35.18 -37.41
N ARG A 201 9.90 35.82 -37.16
CA ARG A 201 8.81 35.97 -38.14
C ARG A 201 9.12 36.99 -39.24
N ARG A 202 9.98 37.99 -39.00
CA ARG A 202 10.22 39.11 -39.94
C ARG A 202 11.30 38.88 -40.99
N ASN A 203 12.24 37.96 -40.78
CA ASN A 203 13.36 37.72 -41.72
C ASN A 203 13.54 36.24 -42.06
N GLY A 204 12.96 35.79 -43.19
CA GLY A 204 13.41 34.57 -43.90
C GLY A 204 12.37 33.48 -44.18
N PHE A 205 11.09 33.65 -43.83
CA PHE A 205 10.11 32.56 -43.84
C PHE A 205 9.40 32.26 -45.19
N GLU A 206 10.13 32.27 -46.30
CA GLU A 206 9.60 31.81 -47.60
C GLU A 206 10.53 30.87 -48.39
N ALA A 207 11.77 30.63 -47.90
CA ALA A 207 12.83 29.98 -48.68
C ALA A 207 13.50 28.76 -48.02
N ARG A 208 12.77 27.93 -47.25
CA ARG A 208 13.29 26.60 -46.83
C ARG A 208 12.26 25.52 -46.44
N ARG A 209 11.05 25.51 -47.03
CA ARG A 209 9.95 24.56 -46.71
C ARG A 209 10.20 23.10 -47.18
N GLY A 210 11.45 22.69 -47.39
CA GLY A 210 11.82 21.38 -47.96
C GLY A 210 12.84 20.54 -47.17
N GLU A 211 13.48 21.09 -46.12
CA GLU A 211 14.65 20.43 -45.48
C GLU A 211 14.46 20.03 -44.00
N LEU A 212 13.48 20.60 -43.29
CA LEU A 212 13.33 20.38 -41.82
C LEU A 212 12.48 19.17 -41.41
N GLY A 213 11.90 18.42 -42.36
CA GLY A 213 11.20 17.16 -42.06
C GLY A 213 12.12 15.98 -41.70
N GLY A 214 13.45 16.18 -41.65
CA GLY A 214 14.43 15.10 -41.54
C GLY A 214 14.78 14.64 -40.12
N ALA A 215 14.56 15.44 -39.08
CA ALA A 215 15.16 15.20 -37.75
C ALA A 215 14.53 14.01 -37.00
N GLY A 216 13.21 14.03 -36.77
CA GLY A 216 12.49 12.85 -36.22
C GLY A 216 12.62 11.64 -37.15
N GLY A 217 12.62 11.89 -38.46
CA GLY A 217 12.93 10.91 -39.49
C GLY A 217 14.31 10.27 -39.37
N LEU A 218 15.27 10.86 -38.67
CA LEU A 218 16.63 10.33 -38.49
C LEU A 218 16.75 9.40 -37.27
N VAL A 219 15.97 9.63 -36.21
CA VAL A 219 15.82 8.68 -35.09
C VAL A 219 14.99 7.48 -35.56
N ALA A 220 13.86 7.74 -36.24
CA ALA A 220 13.10 6.70 -36.93
C ALA A 220 13.97 5.94 -37.96
N GLN A 221 14.83 6.62 -38.74
CA GLN A 221 15.78 5.93 -39.62
C GLN A 221 16.87 5.16 -38.89
N ARG A 222 17.23 5.47 -37.64
CA ARG A 222 18.15 4.62 -36.86
C ARG A 222 17.46 3.35 -36.40
N ALA A 223 16.22 3.42 -35.91
CA ALA A 223 15.39 2.25 -35.64
C ALA A 223 15.18 1.41 -36.93
N LEU A 224 14.77 2.05 -38.04
CA LEU A 224 14.60 1.39 -39.33
C LEU A 224 15.90 0.84 -39.93
N ARG A 225 17.08 1.42 -39.66
CA ARG A 225 18.37 0.87 -40.12
C ARG A 225 18.87 -0.30 -39.26
N GLY A 226 18.55 -0.33 -37.97
CA GLY A 226 18.68 -1.56 -37.17
C GLY A 226 17.73 -2.64 -37.69
N ASN A 227 16.46 -2.29 -37.87
CA ASN A 227 15.43 -3.20 -38.39
C ASN A 227 15.61 -3.56 -39.88
N GLN A 228 16.47 -2.90 -40.64
CA GLN A 228 16.79 -3.28 -42.02
C GLN A 228 17.62 -4.57 -42.13
N GLN A 229 18.22 -5.06 -41.03
CA GLN A 229 18.70 -6.46 -40.95
C GLN A 229 17.63 -7.46 -40.47
N VAL A 230 16.44 -6.99 -40.10
CA VAL A 230 15.27 -7.79 -39.67
C VAL A 230 14.16 -7.79 -40.74
N ALA A 231 14.27 -6.95 -41.78
CA ALA A 231 13.35 -6.82 -42.90
C ALA A 231 13.35 -8.05 -43.84
N GLY A 232 12.82 -9.18 -43.35
CA GLY A 232 12.85 -10.48 -44.04
C GLY A 232 11.61 -11.36 -43.91
N PHE A 233 10.66 -11.05 -43.01
CA PHE A 233 9.46 -11.86 -42.79
C PHE A 233 8.19 -11.03 -42.60
N ALA A 234 7.54 -10.64 -43.70
CA ALA A 234 6.10 -10.49 -43.68
C ALA A 234 5.51 -11.91 -43.58
N SER A 235 4.99 -12.30 -42.41
CA SER A 235 4.45 -13.65 -42.19
C SER A 235 3.25 -13.89 -43.11
N ASN A 236 3.23 -15.00 -43.85
CA ASN A 236 2.02 -15.35 -44.59
C ASN A 236 0.95 -15.73 -43.58
N ALA A 237 -0.32 -15.35 -43.84
CA ALA A 237 -1.42 -15.80 -43.00
C ALA A 237 -1.51 -17.34 -42.90
N LYS A 238 -1.03 -18.06 -43.93
CA LYS A 238 -0.87 -19.52 -43.95
C LYS A 238 0.07 -20.10 -42.88
N ASP A 239 0.94 -19.29 -42.30
CA ASP A 239 1.92 -19.72 -41.29
C ASP A 239 1.34 -19.62 -39.86
N ILE A 240 0.16 -18.99 -39.70
CA ILE A 240 -0.59 -18.89 -38.44
C ILE A 240 -1.21 -20.27 -38.12
N PRO A 241 -1.01 -20.81 -36.90
CA PRO A 241 -1.52 -22.14 -36.53
C PRO A 241 -3.03 -22.19 -36.32
N GLU A 242 -3.59 -23.38 -36.47
CA GLU A 242 -4.96 -23.71 -36.04
C GLU A 242 -5.08 -23.84 -34.51
N GLU A 243 -3.98 -24.14 -33.78
CA GLU A 243 -3.97 -24.21 -32.31
C GLU A 243 -2.66 -23.76 -31.63
N ALA A 244 -2.79 -23.22 -30.41
CA ALA A 244 -1.70 -22.77 -29.55
C ALA A 244 -2.06 -22.99 -28.06
N ASP A 245 -1.07 -23.30 -27.21
CA ASP A 245 -1.28 -23.44 -25.77
C ASP A 245 -1.67 -22.11 -25.12
N VAL A 246 -1.06 -21.01 -25.62
CA VAL A 246 -1.29 -19.63 -25.18
C VAL A 246 -1.17 -18.70 -26.39
N VAL A 247 -2.06 -17.71 -26.49
CA VAL A 247 -1.94 -16.58 -27.43
C VAL A 247 -1.61 -15.29 -26.65
N VAL A 248 -0.46 -14.69 -26.91
CA VAL A 248 -0.04 -13.40 -26.35
C VAL A 248 -0.41 -12.28 -27.33
N VAL A 249 -1.02 -11.21 -26.83
CA VAL A 249 -1.52 -10.09 -27.64
C VAL A 249 -0.72 -8.83 -27.29
N GLY A 250 0.05 -8.31 -28.25
CA GLY A 250 0.92 -7.14 -28.10
C GLY A 250 2.41 -7.48 -28.08
N GLY A 251 3.17 -6.85 -28.98
CA GLY A 251 4.61 -7.01 -29.22
C GLY A 251 5.51 -6.00 -28.51
N GLY A 252 5.04 -5.42 -27.39
CA GLY A 252 5.86 -4.58 -26.52
C GLY A 252 6.84 -5.39 -25.64
N SER A 253 7.50 -4.72 -24.70
CA SER A 253 8.40 -5.37 -23.71
C SER A 253 7.71 -6.53 -22.97
N ILE A 254 6.49 -6.29 -22.49
CA ILE A 254 5.74 -7.23 -21.65
C ILE A 254 5.37 -8.50 -22.42
N GLY A 255 4.70 -8.37 -23.58
CA GLY A 255 4.30 -9.53 -24.37
C GLY A 255 5.50 -10.34 -24.91
N SER A 256 6.58 -9.66 -25.30
CA SER A 256 7.84 -10.31 -25.71
C SER A 256 8.48 -11.11 -24.57
N SER A 257 8.46 -10.55 -23.35
CA SER A 257 8.94 -11.21 -22.13
C SER A 257 8.08 -12.43 -21.74
N VAL A 258 6.75 -12.27 -21.75
CA VAL A 258 5.80 -13.39 -21.52
C VAL A 258 6.02 -14.50 -22.54
N LEU A 259 6.14 -14.18 -23.84
CA LEU A 259 6.41 -15.18 -24.88
C LEU A 259 7.72 -15.93 -24.61
N TYR A 260 8.80 -15.23 -24.27
CA TYR A 260 10.06 -15.86 -23.91
C TYR A 260 9.89 -16.83 -22.73
N HIS A 261 9.24 -16.41 -21.63
CA HIS A 261 9.14 -17.22 -20.42
C HIS A 261 8.16 -18.40 -20.55
N LEU A 262 7.16 -18.31 -21.43
CA LEU A 262 6.31 -19.45 -21.82
C LEU A 262 7.09 -20.47 -22.68
N GLN A 263 7.90 -20.00 -23.62
CA GLN A 263 8.76 -20.84 -24.47
C GLN A 263 9.91 -21.47 -23.67
N GLU A 264 10.44 -20.78 -22.65
CA GLU A 264 11.39 -21.32 -21.67
C GLU A 264 10.78 -22.47 -20.83
N ARG A 265 9.46 -22.46 -20.63
CA ARG A 265 8.67 -23.54 -20.00
C ARG A 265 8.17 -24.60 -21.00
N GLY A 266 8.49 -24.46 -22.28
CA GLY A 266 8.16 -25.44 -23.33
C GLY A 266 6.72 -25.40 -23.87
N LEU A 267 5.96 -24.32 -23.65
CA LEU A 267 4.60 -24.18 -24.19
C LEU A 267 4.62 -23.72 -25.65
N ASN A 268 3.69 -24.23 -26.48
CA ASN A 268 3.42 -23.74 -27.83
C ASN A 268 2.69 -22.38 -27.77
N ALA A 269 3.42 -21.34 -27.36
CA ALA A 269 2.94 -19.97 -27.27
C ALA A 269 3.18 -19.19 -28.58
N VAL A 270 2.18 -18.39 -28.97
CA VAL A 270 2.17 -17.51 -30.15
C VAL A 270 1.99 -16.07 -29.72
N LEU A 271 2.74 -15.13 -30.29
CA LEU A 271 2.52 -13.69 -30.13
C LEU A 271 1.91 -13.09 -31.39
N LEU A 272 0.86 -12.29 -31.20
CA LEU A 272 0.17 -11.49 -32.22
C LEU A 272 0.41 -10.01 -31.95
N GLU A 273 0.92 -9.28 -32.95
CA GLU A 273 1.17 -7.84 -32.90
C GLU A 273 0.46 -7.17 -34.08
N LYS A 274 -0.32 -6.11 -33.82
CA LYS A 274 -1.17 -5.44 -34.81
C LYS A 274 -0.35 -4.72 -35.89
N ASP A 275 0.82 -4.20 -35.55
CA ASP A 275 1.72 -3.45 -36.43
C ASP A 275 3.11 -4.12 -36.49
N GLN A 276 4.06 -3.71 -35.65
CA GLN A 276 5.40 -4.31 -35.53
C GLN A 276 5.81 -4.37 -34.07
N LEU A 277 6.81 -5.19 -33.75
CA LEU A 277 7.40 -5.21 -32.41
C LEU A 277 7.79 -3.79 -31.95
N THR A 278 7.57 -3.50 -30.66
CA THR A 278 7.73 -2.19 -29.99
C THR A 278 6.77 -1.06 -30.37
N ALA A 279 5.89 -1.20 -31.38
CA ALA A 279 5.13 -0.09 -32.01
C ALA A 279 4.21 0.76 -31.12
N GLY A 280 3.83 0.26 -29.94
CA GLY A 280 3.15 1.03 -28.90
C GLY A 280 4.12 1.91 -28.08
N THR A 281 3.89 1.99 -26.78
CA THR A 281 4.69 2.81 -25.83
C THR A 281 6.17 2.41 -25.73
N THR A 282 6.52 1.17 -26.07
CA THR A 282 7.86 0.60 -25.77
C THR A 282 9.00 1.38 -26.41
N TRP A 283 8.94 1.67 -27.72
CA TRP A 283 10.09 2.23 -28.45
C TRP A 283 10.54 3.61 -27.96
N HIS A 284 9.65 4.39 -27.33
CA HIS A 284 9.93 5.75 -26.86
C HIS A 284 10.11 5.85 -25.33
N SER A 285 10.16 4.73 -24.62
CA SER A 285 10.31 4.72 -23.15
C SER A 285 11.67 5.26 -22.71
N ALA A 286 11.72 5.97 -21.58
CA ALA A 286 12.96 6.40 -20.96
C ALA A 286 13.85 5.22 -20.52
N GLY A 287 13.29 4.04 -20.25
CA GLY A 287 14.05 2.80 -20.02
C GLY A 287 14.87 2.74 -18.73
N MET A 288 14.78 3.73 -17.83
CA MET A 288 15.54 3.76 -16.58
C MET A 288 15.10 2.64 -15.63
N LEU A 289 16.07 1.89 -15.09
CA LEU A 289 15.88 0.81 -14.14
C LEU A 289 16.34 1.25 -12.75
N TRP A 290 15.38 1.31 -11.82
CA TRP A 290 15.58 1.68 -10.43
C TRP A 290 15.14 0.52 -9.54
N ARG A 291 16.06 -0.23 -8.91
CA ARG A 291 15.66 -1.44 -8.17
C ARG A 291 15.00 -1.12 -6.84
N LEU A 292 15.60 -0.24 -6.04
CA LEU A 292 15.11 0.06 -4.69
C LEU A 292 13.76 0.80 -4.70
N ARG A 293 12.82 0.27 -3.91
CA ARG A 293 11.43 0.72 -3.76
C ARG A 293 10.91 0.37 -2.36
N PRO A 294 9.86 1.06 -1.87
CA PRO A 294 9.17 0.71 -0.63
C PRO A 294 8.26 -0.53 -0.82
N SER A 295 8.80 -1.59 -1.42
CA SER A 295 8.14 -2.88 -1.65
C SER A 295 9.19 -3.95 -1.96
N ASP A 296 9.22 -5.02 -1.16
CA ASP A 296 10.03 -6.21 -1.37
C ASP A 296 9.74 -6.91 -2.71
N ILE A 297 8.48 -6.91 -3.14
CA ILE A 297 8.04 -7.49 -4.42
C ILE A 297 8.56 -6.67 -5.61
N ASP A 298 8.45 -5.34 -5.58
CA ASP A 298 9.02 -4.47 -6.62
C ASP A 298 10.53 -4.70 -6.75
N VAL A 299 11.26 -4.73 -5.63
CA VAL A 299 12.71 -4.92 -5.60
C VAL A 299 13.13 -6.27 -6.22
N GLN A 300 12.39 -7.35 -5.92
CA GLN A 300 12.63 -8.66 -6.53
C GLN A 300 12.35 -8.67 -8.04
N LEU A 301 11.25 -8.07 -8.48
CA LEU A 301 10.89 -7.98 -9.90
C LEU A 301 11.90 -7.16 -10.71
N HIS A 302 12.36 -6.02 -10.18
CA HIS A 302 13.39 -5.18 -10.80
C HIS A 302 14.76 -5.87 -10.84
N THR A 303 15.13 -6.60 -9.78
CA THR A 303 16.40 -7.35 -9.72
C THR A 303 16.41 -8.47 -10.75
N TYR A 304 15.31 -9.23 -10.86
CA TYR A 304 15.18 -10.24 -11.92
C TYR A 304 15.22 -9.61 -13.32
N THR A 305 14.60 -8.44 -13.55
CA THR A 305 14.72 -7.75 -14.85
C THR A 305 16.18 -7.39 -15.17
N ARG A 306 16.97 -6.90 -14.20
CA ARG A 306 18.42 -6.61 -14.41
C ARG A 306 19.19 -7.86 -14.82
N GLU A 307 18.99 -8.96 -14.11
CA GLU A 307 19.64 -10.25 -14.37
C GLU A 307 19.22 -10.81 -15.74
N MET A 308 17.93 -10.70 -16.07
CA MET A 308 17.37 -11.16 -17.33
C MET A 308 17.94 -10.41 -18.54
N CYS A 309 18.19 -9.10 -18.43
CA CYS A 309 18.89 -8.35 -19.49
C CYS A 309 20.29 -8.91 -19.77
N LYS A 310 21.06 -9.27 -18.72
CA LYS A 310 22.41 -9.85 -18.87
C LYS A 310 22.38 -11.25 -19.48
N LYS A 311 21.48 -12.11 -18.98
CA LYS A 311 21.21 -13.45 -19.55
C LYS A 311 20.79 -13.41 -21.03
N LEU A 312 19.99 -12.41 -21.42
CA LEU A 312 19.57 -12.21 -22.82
C LEU A 312 20.73 -11.77 -23.72
N GLU A 313 21.63 -10.92 -23.21
CA GLU A 313 22.84 -10.52 -23.92
C GLU A 313 23.76 -11.73 -24.19
N GLU A 314 24.01 -12.55 -23.17
CA GLU A 314 24.75 -13.83 -23.28
C GLU A 314 24.10 -14.81 -24.27
N GLU A 315 22.75 -14.90 -24.29
CA GLU A 315 22.05 -15.85 -25.15
C GLU A 315 21.97 -15.41 -26.64
N THR A 316 21.93 -14.11 -26.89
CA THR A 316 21.50 -13.54 -28.19
C THR A 316 22.45 -12.52 -28.82
N GLU A 317 23.61 -12.28 -28.19
CA GLU A 317 24.62 -11.31 -28.62
C GLU A 317 24.03 -9.90 -28.83
N THR A 318 23.06 -9.54 -27.97
CA THR A 318 22.26 -8.30 -28.07
C THR A 318 22.34 -7.53 -26.75
N PRO A 319 23.30 -6.61 -26.59
CA PRO A 319 23.39 -5.78 -25.40
C PRO A 319 22.14 -4.92 -25.26
N SER A 320 21.56 -4.90 -24.06
CA SER A 320 20.28 -4.24 -23.79
C SER A 320 20.21 -3.48 -22.47
N PHE A 321 21.28 -3.47 -21.67
CA PHE A 321 21.36 -2.75 -20.40
C PHE A 321 22.70 -2.03 -20.24
N THR A 322 22.66 -0.77 -19.80
CA THR A 322 23.82 0.05 -19.44
C THR A 322 23.80 0.30 -17.94
N GLU A 323 24.81 -0.21 -17.23
CA GLU A 323 24.96 -0.06 -15.78
C GLU A 323 25.66 1.28 -15.45
N ASN A 324 24.93 2.39 -15.65
CA ASN A 324 25.42 3.75 -15.34
C ASN A 324 25.06 4.25 -13.93
N GLY A 325 24.26 3.49 -13.18
CA GLY A 325 23.81 3.85 -11.83
C GLY A 325 22.53 4.68 -11.79
N GLY A 326 21.98 4.80 -10.58
CA GLY A 326 20.82 5.62 -10.25
C GLY A 326 21.08 6.46 -9.00
N LEU A 327 20.84 7.77 -9.11
CA LEU A 327 21.03 8.78 -8.07
C LEU A 327 19.68 9.39 -7.67
N PHE A 328 19.38 9.38 -6.39
CA PHE A 328 18.14 9.84 -5.78
C PHE A 328 18.43 11.06 -4.89
N ILE A 329 17.69 12.15 -5.04
CA ILE A 329 17.90 13.41 -4.29
C ILE A 329 16.79 13.62 -3.26
N ALA A 330 17.14 14.17 -2.09
CA ALA A 330 16.21 14.53 -1.01
C ALA A 330 16.43 15.99 -0.58
N THR A 331 15.39 16.82 -0.68
CA THR A 331 15.40 18.23 -0.23
C THR A 331 14.84 18.40 1.19
N ASN A 332 14.23 17.34 1.74
CA ASN A 332 13.65 17.30 3.09
C ASN A 332 14.09 16.04 3.88
N LYS A 333 13.80 16.02 5.18
CA LYS A 333 14.24 14.95 6.10
C LYS A 333 13.43 13.67 5.93
N GLU A 334 12.17 13.80 5.57
CA GLU A 334 11.21 12.73 5.43
C GLU A 334 11.56 11.88 4.20
N ARG A 335 12.00 12.52 3.11
CA ARG A 335 12.60 11.85 1.94
C ARG A 335 13.95 11.20 2.26
N MET A 336 14.78 11.84 3.08
CA MET A 336 16.03 11.23 3.53
C MET A 336 15.75 9.95 4.34
N ALA A 337 14.77 9.99 5.25
CA ALA A 337 14.30 8.83 6.00
C ALA A 337 13.70 7.74 5.09
N GLU A 338 12.98 8.08 4.02
CA GLU A 338 12.56 7.12 2.99
C GLU A 338 13.77 6.40 2.39
N TYR A 339 14.81 7.14 1.97
CA TYR A 339 16.01 6.54 1.35
C TYR A 339 16.88 5.74 2.32
N GLU A 340 16.95 6.12 3.59
CA GLU A 340 17.59 5.32 4.65
C GLU A 340 16.86 3.98 4.83
N ARG A 341 15.51 3.98 4.76
CA ARG A 341 14.68 2.76 4.77
C ARG A 341 14.87 1.93 3.50
N LEU A 342 14.96 2.55 2.32
CA LEU A 342 15.33 1.86 1.07
C LEU A 342 16.72 1.20 1.16
N THR A 343 17.64 1.82 1.88
CA THR A 343 18.99 1.27 2.12
C THR A 343 18.94 0.05 3.05
N GLU A 344 18.04 -0.01 4.05
CA GLU A 344 17.81 -1.24 4.84
C GLU A 344 17.29 -2.41 3.97
N ILE A 345 16.33 -2.14 3.08
CA ILE A 345 15.82 -3.12 2.12
C ILE A 345 16.96 -3.63 1.21
N GLY A 346 17.83 -2.72 0.76
CA GLY A 346 19.01 -3.05 -0.05
C GLY A 346 19.97 -4.02 0.63
N LYS A 347 20.17 -3.92 1.96
CA LYS A 347 21.03 -4.84 2.72
C LYS A 347 20.53 -6.29 2.70
N TYR A 348 19.21 -6.50 2.75
CA TYR A 348 18.63 -7.84 2.68
C TYR A 348 18.74 -8.46 1.28
N PHE A 349 18.48 -7.68 0.23
CA PHE A 349 18.54 -8.15 -1.16
C PHE A 349 19.95 -8.10 -1.80
N GLY A 350 20.99 -7.75 -1.05
CA GLY A 350 22.37 -7.64 -1.57
C GLY A 350 22.56 -6.52 -2.59
N ILE A 351 21.70 -5.49 -2.57
CA ILE A 351 21.74 -4.37 -3.51
C ILE A 351 22.62 -3.27 -2.92
N GLU A 352 23.76 -3.00 -3.56
CA GLU A 352 24.60 -1.88 -3.18
C GLU A 352 23.84 -0.56 -3.32
N SER A 353 23.78 0.17 -2.21
CA SER A 353 23.30 1.55 -2.13
C SER A 353 24.10 2.29 -1.06
N ARG A 354 24.21 3.61 -1.20
CA ARG A 354 24.92 4.49 -0.28
C ARG A 354 24.08 5.74 -0.04
N VAL A 355 23.85 6.10 1.22
CA VAL A 355 23.37 7.43 1.59
C VAL A 355 24.52 8.43 1.38
N LEU A 356 24.24 9.55 0.73
CA LEU A 356 25.22 10.58 0.35
C LEU A 356 24.85 11.94 0.95
N LYS A 357 25.86 12.69 1.37
CA LYS A 357 25.77 14.13 1.68
C LYS A 357 25.84 14.97 0.40
N PRO A 358 25.42 16.25 0.43
CA PRO A 358 25.48 17.17 -0.72
C PRO A 358 26.80 17.16 -1.52
N HIS A 359 27.97 17.18 -0.88
CA HIS A 359 29.25 17.14 -1.62
C HIS A 359 29.52 15.78 -2.30
N GLU A 360 29.17 14.67 -1.64
CA GLU A 360 29.33 13.31 -2.17
C GLU A 360 28.41 13.07 -3.39
N ILE A 361 27.31 13.81 -3.50
CA ILE A 361 26.45 13.85 -4.68
C ILE A 361 27.15 14.53 -5.86
N GLN A 362 27.90 15.62 -5.62
CA GLN A 362 28.67 16.30 -6.67
C GLN A 362 29.87 15.48 -7.14
N ASP A 363 30.52 14.72 -6.25
CA ASP A 363 31.57 13.76 -6.61
C ASP A 363 31.05 12.64 -7.54
N VAL A 364 29.75 12.29 -7.44
CA VAL A 364 29.07 11.28 -8.26
C VAL A 364 28.48 11.85 -9.56
N HIS A 365 27.93 13.07 -9.54
CA HIS A 365 27.36 13.72 -10.72
C HIS A 365 27.58 15.25 -10.71
N PRO A 366 28.73 15.76 -11.18
CA PRO A 366 29.15 17.16 -11.00
C PRO A 366 28.22 18.26 -11.55
N LEU A 367 27.28 17.92 -12.44
CA LEU A 367 26.29 18.86 -12.98
C LEU A 367 25.06 19.05 -12.09
N ILE A 368 24.97 18.34 -10.96
CA ILE A 368 23.88 18.49 -9.99
C ILE A 368 24.20 19.61 -9.01
N ALA A 369 23.33 20.61 -8.95
CA ALA A 369 23.34 21.59 -7.88
C ALA A 369 22.81 20.94 -6.59
N VAL A 370 23.35 21.36 -5.44
CA VAL A 370 23.07 20.72 -4.13
C VAL A 370 22.84 21.72 -2.99
N ASP A 371 22.68 23.00 -3.31
CA ASP A 371 22.56 24.09 -2.32
C ASP A 371 21.25 24.02 -1.51
N ASP A 372 20.24 23.35 -2.05
CA ASP A 372 18.93 23.05 -1.45
C ASP A 372 18.80 21.61 -0.90
N VAL A 373 19.86 20.80 -1.02
CA VAL A 373 19.80 19.35 -0.80
C VAL A 373 20.13 19.00 0.66
N TYR A 374 19.28 18.19 1.29
CA TYR A 374 19.57 17.60 2.59
C TYR A 374 20.53 16.40 2.46
N GLY A 375 20.30 15.57 1.44
CA GLY A 375 21.13 14.42 1.10
C GLY A 375 20.57 13.65 -0.09
N GLY A 376 20.98 12.39 -0.23
CA GLY A 376 20.51 11.53 -1.30
C GLY A 376 20.90 10.07 -1.12
N MET A 377 20.57 9.25 -2.11
CA MET A 377 20.97 7.84 -2.17
C MET A 377 21.48 7.51 -3.57
N TYR A 378 22.59 6.78 -3.64
CA TYR A 378 23.18 6.32 -4.89
C TYR A 378 23.23 4.80 -4.93
N SER A 379 22.69 4.19 -6.00
CA SER A 379 22.88 2.78 -6.33
C SER A 379 23.72 2.66 -7.60
N PRO A 380 25.00 2.25 -7.51
CA PRO A 380 25.89 2.20 -8.67
C PRO A 380 25.55 1.11 -9.68
N THR A 381 24.78 0.09 -9.27
CA THR A 381 24.45 -1.08 -10.10
C THR A 381 23.06 -1.02 -10.75
N ASP A 382 22.34 0.09 -10.58
CA ASP A 382 21.15 0.47 -11.37
C ASP A 382 21.57 1.05 -12.74
N GLY A 383 20.63 1.51 -13.58
CA GLY A 383 21.01 2.07 -14.89
C GLY A 383 19.87 2.24 -15.90
N THR A 384 20.15 2.00 -17.18
CA THR A 384 19.21 2.17 -18.31
C THR A 384 19.12 0.93 -19.19
N ILE A 385 17.90 0.48 -19.48
CA ILE A 385 17.56 -0.54 -20.48
C ILE A 385 17.34 0.16 -21.84
N ASP A 386 17.84 -0.43 -22.94
CA ASP A 386 17.41 -0.07 -24.30
C ASP A 386 16.08 -0.78 -24.62
N PRO A 387 14.96 -0.05 -24.80
CA PRO A 387 13.66 -0.67 -25.09
C PRO A 387 13.62 -1.47 -26.39
N SER A 388 14.42 -1.08 -27.40
CA SER A 388 14.46 -1.75 -28.70
C SER A 388 15.37 -2.99 -28.65
N GLY A 389 16.56 -2.85 -28.05
CA GLY A 389 17.49 -3.95 -27.81
C GLY A 389 16.89 -5.06 -26.96
N VAL A 390 16.19 -4.73 -25.87
CA VAL A 390 15.61 -5.75 -24.97
C VAL A 390 14.49 -6.55 -25.64
N VAL A 391 13.59 -5.90 -26.39
CA VAL A 391 12.55 -6.60 -27.17
C VAL A 391 13.16 -7.44 -28.30
N THR A 392 14.20 -6.95 -28.95
CA THR A 392 14.96 -7.71 -29.94
C THR A 392 15.56 -8.98 -29.33
N ALA A 393 16.16 -8.87 -28.14
CA ALA A 393 16.76 -9.99 -27.44
C ALA A 393 15.71 -11.03 -26.98
N TYR A 394 14.61 -10.60 -26.33
CA TYR A 394 13.48 -11.49 -26.01
C TYR A 394 12.96 -12.21 -27.27
N SER A 395 12.76 -11.49 -28.37
CA SER A 395 12.22 -12.03 -29.62
C SER A 395 13.16 -13.02 -30.29
N LYS A 396 14.48 -12.76 -30.29
CA LYS A 396 15.50 -13.72 -30.74
C LYS A 396 15.47 -15.00 -29.90
N ALA A 397 15.50 -14.86 -28.57
CA ALA A 397 15.58 -16.00 -27.65
C ALA A 397 14.27 -16.83 -27.61
N ALA A 398 13.12 -16.19 -27.78
CA ALA A 398 11.83 -16.87 -27.97
C ALA A 398 11.80 -17.64 -29.29
N ARG A 399 12.12 -16.99 -30.43
CA ARG A 399 12.17 -17.64 -31.76
C ARG A 399 13.14 -18.84 -31.77
N LYS A 400 14.28 -18.75 -31.09
CA LYS A 400 15.29 -19.82 -30.89
C LYS A 400 14.74 -21.05 -30.14
N ARG A 401 13.68 -20.91 -29.35
CA ARG A 401 12.99 -22.02 -28.63
C ARG A 401 11.76 -22.58 -29.36
N GLY A 402 11.33 -21.95 -30.46
CA GLY A 402 10.08 -22.29 -31.18
C GLY A 402 8.98 -21.23 -31.05
N GLY A 403 9.24 -20.11 -30.37
CA GLY A 403 8.33 -18.98 -30.24
C GLY A 403 7.97 -18.36 -31.59
N ARG A 404 6.67 -18.27 -31.88
CA ARG A 404 6.16 -17.69 -33.13
C ARG A 404 5.60 -16.30 -32.86
N ILE A 405 6.00 -15.36 -33.71
CA ILE A 405 5.67 -13.93 -33.62
C ILE A 405 5.11 -13.52 -34.98
N PHE A 406 3.88 -13.01 -35.00
CA PHE A 406 3.19 -12.54 -36.19
C PHE A 406 2.95 -11.03 -36.09
N GLU A 407 3.67 -10.27 -36.89
CA GLU A 407 3.58 -8.81 -37.00
C GLU A 407 2.64 -8.47 -38.17
N GLY A 408 1.88 -7.37 -38.06
CA GLY A 408 0.76 -7.05 -38.97
C GLY A 408 -0.48 -7.92 -38.76
N VAL A 409 -0.63 -8.56 -37.59
CA VAL A 409 -1.72 -9.51 -37.27
C VAL A 409 -2.32 -9.17 -35.90
N GLY A 410 -3.28 -8.23 -35.89
CA GLY A 410 -4.07 -7.92 -34.70
C GLY A 410 -5.11 -9.01 -34.39
N VAL A 411 -5.70 -8.95 -33.19
CA VAL A 411 -6.87 -9.76 -32.80
C VAL A 411 -8.16 -9.05 -33.25
N ALA A 412 -9.14 -9.83 -33.73
CA ALA A 412 -10.48 -9.35 -34.10
C ALA A 412 -11.56 -9.78 -33.11
N SER A 413 -11.45 -10.98 -32.51
CA SER A 413 -12.32 -11.42 -31.43
C SER A 413 -11.68 -12.52 -30.57
N ILE A 414 -12.20 -12.70 -29.36
CA ILE A 414 -11.91 -13.83 -28.47
C ILE A 414 -13.23 -14.59 -28.30
N GLU A 415 -13.23 -15.89 -28.53
CA GLU A 415 -14.42 -16.74 -28.36
C GLU A 415 -14.41 -17.38 -26.96
N THR A 416 -15.59 -17.41 -26.33
CA THR A 416 -15.78 -17.97 -24.97
C THR A 416 -17.02 -18.86 -24.89
N GLU A 417 -16.94 -19.91 -24.08
CA GLU A 417 -18.11 -20.69 -23.63
C GLU A 417 -18.55 -20.27 -22.22
N GLN A 418 -19.84 -20.32 -21.94
CA GLN A 418 -20.42 -20.00 -20.62
C GLN A 418 -20.30 -21.23 -19.69
N SER A 419 -19.94 -21.02 -18.43
CA SER A 419 -19.96 -22.07 -17.39
C SER A 419 -21.38 -22.59 -17.14
N LYS A 420 -21.46 -23.82 -16.63
CA LYS A 420 -22.73 -24.52 -16.31
C LYS A 420 -23.14 -24.42 -14.84
N THR A 421 -22.21 -24.03 -13.97
CA THR A 421 -22.39 -23.99 -12.50
C THR A 421 -22.15 -22.60 -11.91
N THR A 422 -21.57 -21.69 -12.70
CA THR A 422 -21.15 -20.34 -12.28
C THR A 422 -21.44 -19.34 -13.41
N ASN A 423 -21.45 -18.04 -13.10
CA ASN A 423 -21.64 -17.00 -14.11
C ASN A 423 -20.38 -16.71 -14.97
N SER A 424 -19.28 -17.44 -14.75
CA SER A 424 -18.01 -17.27 -15.46
C SER A 424 -18.05 -17.73 -16.92
N LYS A 425 -17.22 -17.11 -17.75
CA LYS A 425 -16.89 -17.50 -19.13
C LYS A 425 -15.54 -18.25 -19.16
N GLN A 426 -15.32 -19.07 -20.18
CA GLN A 426 -14.06 -19.76 -20.47
C GLN A 426 -13.63 -19.50 -21.93
N VAL A 427 -12.43 -18.97 -22.16
CA VAL A 427 -11.86 -18.77 -23.50
C VAL A 427 -11.64 -20.10 -24.22
N THR A 428 -11.98 -20.17 -25.52
CA THR A 428 -11.84 -21.36 -26.37
C THR A 428 -11.10 -21.12 -27.70
N SER A 429 -11.04 -19.88 -28.20
CA SER A 429 -10.18 -19.50 -29.33
C SER A 429 -9.99 -17.98 -29.47
N VAL A 430 -9.08 -17.59 -30.36
CA VAL A 430 -8.85 -16.21 -30.81
C VAL A 430 -9.00 -16.17 -32.33
N THR A 431 -9.77 -15.23 -32.87
CA THR A 431 -9.81 -14.94 -34.30
C THR A 431 -9.00 -13.68 -34.61
N THR A 432 -8.08 -13.76 -35.57
CA THR A 432 -7.22 -12.65 -36.00
C THR A 432 -7.94 -11.71 -36.96
N THR A 433 -7.40 -10.50 -37.13
CA THR A 433 -7.77 -9.54 -38.18
C THR A 433 -7.58 -10.08 -39.61
N THR A 434 -6.75 -11.11 -39.79
CA THR A 434 -6.59 -11.83 -41.07
C THR A 434 -7.66 -12.93 -41.29
N GLY A 435 -8.58 -13.12 -40.34
CA GLY A 435 -9.65 -14.14 -40.40
C GLY A 435 -9.20 -15.55 -40.01
N HIS A 436 -7.98 -15.72 -39.51
CA HIS A 436 -7.48 -17.01 -39.02
C HIS A 436 -7.92 -17.23 -37.57
N ARG A 437 -8.42 -18.43 -37.26
CA ARG A 437 -8.92 -18.81 -35.92
C ARG A 437 -7.94 -19.76 -35.26
N ILE A 438 -7.34 -19.31 -34.15
CA ILE A 438 -6.39 -20.07 -33.33
C ILE A 438 -7.15 -20.62 -32.11
N LYS A 439 -7.35 -21.94 -32.04
CA LYS A 439 -7.88 -22.62 -30.86
C LYS A 439 -6.90 -22.51 -29.70
N THR A 440 -7.35 -21.99 -28.56
CA THR A 440 -6.54 -21.88 -27.35
C THR A 440 -7.43 -21.78 -26.11
N LYS A 441 -6.89 -22.16 -24.94
CA LYS A 441 -7.55 -21.99 -23.64
C LYS A 441 -7.00 -20.81 -22.82
N TRP A 442 -5.90 -20.19 -23.28
CA TRP A 442 -5.20 -19.10 -22.60
C TRP A 442 -4.89 -17.95 -23.55
N VAL A 443 -5.23 -16.73 -23.15
CA VAL A 443 -4.90 -15.48 -23.85
C VAL A 443 -4.26 -14.53 -22.86
N VAL A 444 -3.14 -13.90 -23.24
CA VAL A 444 -2.49 -12.85 -22.45
C VAL A 444 -2.65 -11.50 -23.15
N ASN A 445 -3.48 -10.65 -22.57
CA ASN A 445 -3.68 -9.26 -22.97
C ASN A 445 -2.50 -8.40 -22.46
N ALA A 446 -1.47 -8.27 -23.30
CA ALA A 446 -0.30 -7.42 -23.08
C ALA A 446 -0.33 -6.15 -23.97
N ALA A 447 -1.51 -5.72 -24.40
CA ALA A 447 -1.72 -4.72 -25.45
C ALA A 447 -1.54 -3.25 -24.98
N GLY A 448 -0.81 -3.00 -23.88
CA GLY A 448 -0.49 -1.63 -23.41
C GLY A 448 -1.74 -0.76 -23.20
N ALA A 449 -1.75 0.44 -23.79
CA ALA A 449 -2.90 1.35 -23.77
C ALA A 449 -4.17 0.78 -24.44
N TRP A 450 -4.01 -0.15 -25.40
CA TRP A 450 -5.13 -0.82 -26.09
C TRP A 450 -5.70 -2.02 -25.32
N ALA A 451 -5.26 -2.29 -24.09
CA ALA A 451 -5.70 -3.44 -23.30
C ALA A 451 -7.22 -3.45 -23.04
N ASN A 452 -7.86 -2.28 -22.91
CA ASN A 452 -9.31 -2.17 -22.79
C ASN A 452 -10.04 -2.57 -24.10
N ASN A 453 -9.45 -2.38 -25.28
CA ASN A 453 -10.02 -2.86 -26.54
C ASN A 453 -10.06 -4.39 -26.62
N ILE A 454 -9.10 -5.08 -25.97
CA ILE A 454 -9.05 -6.54 -25.88
C ILE A 454 -10.03 -7.06 -24.82
N ALA A 455 -10.10 -6.43 -23.65
CA ALA A 455 -11.05 -6.79 -22.59
C ALA A 455 -12.52 -6.66 -23.05
N ALA A 456 -12.82 -5.64 -23.87
CA ALA A 456 -14.14 -5.44 -24.46
C ALA A 456 -14.59 -6.57 -25.40
N MET A 457 -13.67 -7.39 -25.94
CA MET A 457 -14.01 -8.54 -26.80
C MET A 457 -14.71 -9.69 -26.05
N VAL A 458 -14.69 -9.67 -24.71
CA VAL A 458 -15.34 -10.67 -23.84
C VAL A 458 -16.32 -10.03 -22.84
N ASP A 459 -16.81 -8.81 -23.14
CA ASP A 459 -17.70 -8.00 -22.30
C ASP A 459 -17.12 -7.63 -20.91
N THR A 460 -15.82 -7.32 -20.83
CA THR A 460 -15.16 -6.88 -19.58
C THR A 460 -14.42 -5.55 -19.74
N LYS A 461 -14.24 -4.82 -18.63
CA LYS A 461 -13.42 -3.61 -18.55
C LYS A 461 -12.16 -3.82 -17.71
N LEU A 462 -11.20 -2.91 -17.88
CA LEU A 462 -10.01 -2.75 -17.06
C LEU A 462 -9.94 -1.31 -16.53
N PRO A 463 -9.58 -1.08 -15.25
CA PRO A 463 -9.44 0.25 -14.69
C PRO A 463 -8.08 0.85 -15.13
N LEU A 464 -8.04 1.34 -16.37
CA LEU A 464 -6.84 1.81 -17.06
C LEU A 464 -7.18 3.05 -17.89
N LEU A 465 -6.42 4.12 -17.67
CA LEU A 465 -6.51 5.37 -18.42
C LEU A 465 -5.20 5.62 -19.18
N ALA A 466 -5.30 6.03 -20.44
CA ALA A 466 -4.16 6.48 -21.23
C ALA A 466 -3.93 7.98 -21.04
N MET A 467 -2.68 8.38 -20.89
CA MET A 467 -2.26 9.78 -20.73
C MET A 467 -1.08 10.06 -21.66
N LYS A 468 -0.86 11.33 -22.00
CA LYS A 468 0.42 11.75 -22.57
C LYS A 468 1.46 11.84 -21.45
N HIS A 469 2.66 11.35 -21.72
CA HIS A 469 3.83 11.59 -20.87
C HIS A 469 5.00 12.06 -21.74
N ALA A 470 5.82 12.97 -21.21
CA ALA A 470 6.78 13.74 -21.99
C ALA A 470 8.20 13.74 -21.42
N MET A 471 9.19 13.76 -22.33
CA MET A 471 10.57 14.14 -22.05
C MET A 471 11.16 14.99 -23.19
N VAL A 472 12.07 15.89 -22.83
CA VAL A 472 12.83 16.74 -23.76
C VAL A 472 14.28 16.24 -23.78
N VAL A 473 14.80 15.95 -24.97
CA VAL A 473 16.21 15.60 -25.16
C VAL A 473 16.98 16.85 -25.53
N THR A 474 18.03 17.16 -24.78
CA THR A 474 18.88 18.32 -25.00
C THR A 474 19.85 18.11 -26.16
N GLU A 475 20.45 19.20 -26.64
CA GLU A 475 21.74 19.17 -27.31
C GLU A 475 22.86 18.80 -26.32
N LYS A 476 24.12 18.89 -26.77
CA LYS A 476 25.27 18.55 -25.93
C LYS A 476 25.37 19.47 -24.70
N ILE A 477 25.62 18.88 -23.53
CA ILE A 477 25.96 19.60 -22.30
C ILE A 477 27.44 19.34 -21.98
N GLU A 478 28.18 20.37 -21.55
CA GLU A 478 29.57 20.20 -21.11
C GLU A 478 29.63 19.41 -19.79
N GLY A 479 30.60 18.50 -19.66
CA GLY A 479 30.69 17.57 -18.52
C GLY A 479 29.79 16.33 -18.61
N MET A 480 28.78 16.28 -19.50
CA MET A 480 27.91 15.11 -19.66
C MET A 480 28.65 13.94 -20.37
N HIS A 481 28.57 12.74 -19.81
CA HIS A 481 29.11 11.51 -20.41
C HIS A 481 28.34 10.24 -19.98
N PRO A 482 28.43 9.11 -20.73
CA PRO A 482 27.65 7.89 -20.47
C PRO A 482 27.86 7.19 -19.11
N GLY A 483 28.84 7.64 -18.33
CA GLY A 483 29.17 7.07 -17.01
C GLY A 483 28.51 7.82 -15.84
N LEU A 484 27.79 8.91 -16.10
CA LEU A 484 27.01 9.61 -15.09
C LEU A 484 25.70 8.87 -14.82
N PRO A 485 25.25 8.74 -13.56
CA PRO A 485 24.01 8.06 -13.24
C PRO A 485 22.77 8.84 -13.70
N ASN A 486 21.69 8.10 -13.91
CA ASN A 486 20.38 8.71 -14.09
C ASN A 486 19.97 9.32 -12.73
N VAL A 487 19.45 10.54 -12.73
CA VAL A 487 19.11 11.28 -11.52
C VAL A 487 17.60 11.38 -11.38
N ARG A 488 17.09 11.27 -10.15
CA ARG A 488 15.70 11.55 -9.82
C ARG A 488 15.63 12.45 -8.60
N ASP A 489 14.89 13.53 -8.74
CA ASP A 489 14.46 14.35 -7.62
C ASP A 489 12.95 14.14 -7.45
N HIS A 490 12.58 13.36 -6.44
CA HIS A 490 11.18 13.08 -6.16
C HIS A 490 10.44 14.31 -5.62
N ASP A 491 11.14 15.20 -4.90
CA ASP A 491 10.53 16.35 -4.23
C ASP A 491 10.26 17.52 -5.21
N LEU A 492 11.00 17.55 -6.32
CA LEU A 492 10.75 18.43 -7.47
C LEU A 492 9.98 17.75 -8.62
N SER A 493 9.46 16.53 -8.43
CA SER A 493 8.71 15.73 -9.43
C SER A 493 9.44 15.40 -10.75
N ILE A 494 10.78 15.38 -10.76
CA ILE A 494 11.58 15.28 -12.01
C ILE A 494 12.59 14.13 -12.07
N TYR A 495 12.92 13.74 -13.29
CA TYR A 495 14.03 12.85 -13.64
C TYR A 495 14.94 13.44 -14.72
N LEU A 496 16.22 13.08 -14.64
CA LEU A 496 17.27 13.43 -15.60
C LEU A 496 17.94 12.11 -16.04
N LYS A 497 17.83 11.77 -17.32
CA LYS A 497 18.45 10.59 -17.92
C LYS A 497 19.73 10.96 -18.66
N THR A 498 20.80 10.21 -18.41
CA THR A 498 22.07 10.30 -19.15
C THR A 498 21.88 9.75 -20.56
N GLN A 499 22.19 10.55 -21.59
CA GLN A 499 22.03 10.14 -23.00
C GLN A 499 23.23 10.54 -23.87
N GLY A 500 24.38 9.93 -23.60
CA GLY A 500 25.62 10.18 -24.34
C GLY A 500 26.35 11.40 -23.79
N ASP A 501 26.48 12.43 -24.62
CA ASP A 501 26.92 13.78 -24.26
C ASP A 501 25.76 14.77 -24.09
N ALA A 502 24.51 14.26 -24.09
CA ALA A 502 23.27 15.00 -23.88
C ALA A 502 22.47 14.40 -22.71
N MET A 503 21.43 15.13 -22.28
CA MET A 503 20.50 14.73 -21.23
C MET A 503 19.09 14.56 -21.82
N ALA A 504 18.28 13.68 -21.25
CA ALA A 504 16.83 13.67 -21.45
C ALA A 504 16.13 14.00 -20.12
N ILE A 505 15.30 15.05 -20.13
CA ILE A 505 14.65 15.61 -18.93
C ILE A 505 13.14 15.42 -19.01
N GLY A 506 12.51 15.04 -17.91
CA GLY A 506 11.04 14.94 -17.80
C GLY A 506 10.59 14.82 -16.35
N GLY A 507 9.28 14.86 -16.11
CA GLY A 507 8.71 14.82 -14.77
C GLY A 507 7.25 14.38 -14.77
N TYR A 508 6.56 14.56 -13.64
CA TYR A 508 5.14 14.22 -13.47
C TYR A 508 4.37 15.48 -13.04
N GLU A 509 3.62 16.03 -14.00
CA GLU A 509 2.78 17.21 -13.87
C GLU A 509 1.57 16.96 -12.94
N GLN A 510 1.00 18.04 -12.38
CA GLN A 510 -0.21 17.94 -11.55
C GLN A 510 -1.52 17.99 -12.37
N ASN A 511 -1.43 18.19 -13.69
CA ASN A 511 -2.59 18.30 -14.58
C ASN A 511 -2.47 17.50 -15.91
N PRO A 512 -1.98 16.24 -15.91
CA PRO A 512 -1.68 15.46 -17.12
C PRO A 512 -2.78 15.48 -18.20
N GLU A 513 -2.37 15.57 -19.46
CA GLU A 513 -3.27 15.45 -20.61
C GLU A 513 -3.74 13.99 -20.79
N PHE A 514 -5.05 13.74 -20.66
CA PHE A 514 -5.62 12.42 -20.92
C PHE A 514 -5.77 12.15 -22.43
N TRP A 515 -5.79 10.86 -22.79
CA TRP A 515 -6.09 10.38 -24.13
C TRP A 515 -7.41 9.59 -24.14
N ASP A 516 -8.53 10.31 -23.98
CA ASP A 516 -9.89 9.77 -23.77
C ASP A 516 -10.29 8.64 -24.73
N VAL A 517 -9.84 8.72 -25.98
CA VAL A 517 -10.15 7.79 -27.06
C VAL A 517 -8.84 7.32 -27.69
N VAL A 518 -8.35 6.18 -27.18
CA VAL A 518 -7.20 5.46 -27.72
C VAL A 518 -7.49 5.01 -29.15
N ASP A 519 -6.78 5.60 -30.12
CA ASP A 519 -6.92 5.27 -31.55
C ASP A 519 -6.32 3.88 -31.84
N PRO A 520 -7.10 2.90 -32.34
CA PRO A 520 -6.59 1.58 -32.69
C PRO A 520 -5.48 1.58 -33.76
N SER A 521 -5.46 2.60 -34.62
CA SER A 521 -4.51 2.76 -35.73
C SER A 521 -3.20 3.46 -35.35
N PHE A 522 -3.09 4.02 -34.14
CA PHE A 522 -1.87 4.67 -33.68
C PHE A 522 -0.74 3.64 -33.48
N ALA A 523 0.41 3.90 -34.12
CA ALA A 523 1.60 3.06 -34.09
C ALA A 523 2.85 3.89 -34.44
N PHE A 524 3.94 3.73 -33.70
CA PHE A 524 5.17 4.55 -33.81
C PHE A 524 4.96 6.07 -33.80
N GLY A 525 3.81 6.53 -33.30
CA GLY A 525 3.47 7.94 -33.20
C GLY A 525 4.05 8.59 -31.96
N LEU A 526 4.21 9.92 -32.03
CA LEU A 526 4.37 10.83 -30.90
C LEU A 526 3.38 11.97 -31.08
N PHE A 527 2.94 12.55 -29.97
CA PHE A 527 2.16 13.77 -29.96
C PHE A 527 3.07 15.00 -30.09
N GLU A 528 2.52 16.14 -30.50
CA GLU A 528 3.19 17.43 -30.29
C GLU A 528 3.29 17.70 -28.77
N LEU A 529 4.38 18.32 -28.32
CA LEU A 529 4.62 18.62 -26.92
C LEU A 529 3.87 19.89 -26.52
N ASP A 530 3.01 19.79 -25.51
CA ASP A 530 2.45 20.94 -24.82
C ASP A 530 3.49 21.52 -23.84
N TRP A 531 3.89 22.76 -24.07
CA TRP A 531 4.85 23.48 -23.24
C TRP A 531 4.21 24.17 -22.03
N GLU A 532 2.87 24.35 -21.99
CA GLU A 532 2.18 24.85 -20.79
C GLU A 532 2.10 23.74 -19.74
N THR A 533 1.71 22.52 -20.16
CA THR A 533 1.76 21.31 -19.33
C THR A 533 3.21 21.00 -18.87
N PHE A 534 4.14 20.79 -19.80
CA PHE A 534 5.53 20.43 -19.48
C PHE A 534 6.28 21.52 -18.67
N GLY A 535 5.87 22.79 -18.81
CA GLY A 535 6.49 23.93 -18.14
C GLY A 535 6.52 23.85 -16.62
N GLN A 536 5.60 23.12 -15.99
CA GLN A 536 5.59 22.88 -14.54
C GLN A 536 6.87 22.22 -14.03
N ASN A 537 7.43 21.30 -14.81
CA ASN A 537 8.63 20.54 -14.44
C ASN A 537 9.94 21.31 -14.76
N LEU A 538 9.86 22.38 -15.56
CA LEU A 538 11.04 23.11 -16.04
C LEU A 538 11.79 23.84 -14.93
N GLU A 539 11.08 24.47 -13.98
CA GLU A 539 11.73 25.14 -12.83
C GLU A 539 12.53 24.15 -11.98
N GLY A 540 11.96 22.96 -11.71
CA GLY A 540 12.66 21.87 -11.03
C GLY A 540 13.92 21.41 -11.78
N HIS A 541 13.86 21.30 -13.10
CA HIS A 541 15.03 20.95 -13.93
C HIS A 541 16.14 22.01 -13.85
N LEU A 542 15.79 23.29 -13.83
CA LEU A 542 16.75 24.40 -13.72
C LEU A 542 17.38 24.47 -12.32
N ILE A 543 16.60 24.23 -11.25
CA ILE A 543 17.11 24.11 -9.87
C ILE A 543 18.11 22.96 -9.79
N ARG A 544 17.71 21.75 -10.23
CA ARG A 544 18.52 20.54 -10.01
C ARG A 544 19.74 20.44 -10.94
N CYS A 545 19.66 20.99 -12.16
CA CYS A 545 20.75 20.99 -13.13
C CYS A 545 20.80 22.32 -13.91
N PRO A 546 21.42 23.39 -13.37
CA PRO A 546 21.45 24.72 -14.00
C PRO A 546 22.02 24.76 -15.43
N ALA A 547 22.84 23.76 -15.81
CA ALA A 547 23.34 23.62 -17.17
C ALA A 547 22.23 23.47 -18.24
N VAL A 548 21.02 23.06 -17.83
CA VAL A 548 19.83 22.99 -18.68
C VAL A 548 19.37 24.36 -19.18
N GLU A 549 19.61 25.48 -18.46
CA GLU A 549 19.14 26.83 -18.85
C GLU A 549 19.67 27.26 -20.23
N THR A 550 20.89 26.82 -20.58
CA THR A 550 21.58 27.20 -21.81
C THR A 550 21.69 26.07 -22.84
N ALA A 551 21.15 24.88 -22.52
CA ALA A 551 21.17 23.74 -23.41
C ALA A 551 20.14 23.90 -24.54
N GLY A 552 20.55 23.66 -25.78
CA GLY A 552 19.62 23.58 -26.91
C GLY A 552 18.66 22.39 -26.78
N ILE A 553 17.55 22.43 -27.51
CA ILE A 553 16.60 21.30 -27.60
C ILE A 553 16.85 20.53 -28.89
N LYS A 554 17.14 19.23 -28.78
CA LYS A 554 17.47 18.34 -29.90
C LYS A 554 16.25 17.58 -30.43
N SER A 555 15.36 17.17 -29.53
CA SER A 555 14.09 16.53 -29.86
C SER A 555 13.17 16.46 -28.65
N THR A 556 11.87 16.64 -28.86
CA THR A 556 10.83 16.31 -27.88
C THR A 556 10.36 14.87 -28.07
N VAL A 557 9.93 14.22 -26.99
CA VAL A 557 9.28 12.90 -27.01
C VAL A 557 8.05 12.97 -26.12
N CYS A 558 6.87 13.08 -26.72
CA CYS A 558 5.57 13.05 -26.03
C CYS A 558 4.78 11.86 -26.57
N GLY A 559 4.41 10.90 -25.73
CA GLY A 559 3.81 9.64 -26.19
C GLY A 559 2.79 9.06 -25.20
N PRO A 560 2.00 8.06 -25.65
CA PRO A 560 0.94 7.48 -24.82
C PRO A 560 1.50 6.49 -23.80
N GLU A 561 1.29 6.78 -22.52
CA GLU A 561 1.53 5.87 -21.39
C GLU A 561 0.19 5.43 -20.77
N SER A 562 0.19 4.27 -20.10
CA SER A 562 -1.02 3.66 -19.52
C SER A 562 -0.92 3.58 -18.00
N PHE A 563 -1.80 4.28 -17.30
CA PHE A 563 -1.83 4.40 -15.84
C PHE A 563 -3.05 3.70 -15.22
N THR A 564 -3.00 3.45 -13.91
CA THR A 564 -4.04 2.73 -13.14
C THR A 564 -4.42 3.45 -11.83
N PRO A 565 -5.63 3.22 -11.27
CA PRO A 565 -6.14 3.81 -10.02
C PRO A 565 -5.35 3.62 -8.71
N ASP A 566 -4.19 2.99 -8.74
CA ASP A 566 -3.32 2.75 -7.58
C ASP A 566 -1.81 2.76 -7.93
N HIS A 567 -1.45 3.22 -9.13
CA HIS A 567 -0.08 3.20 -9.65
C HIS A 567 0.59 1.80 -9.71
N LYS A 568 -0.18 0.70 -9.64
CA LYS A 568 0.31 -0.68 -9.84
C LYS A 568 -0.25 -1.31 -11.13
N PRO A 569 0.55 -2.09 -11.88
CA PRO A 569 0.09 -2.81 -13.06
C PRO A 569 -1.17 -3.66 -12.87
N LEU A 570 -1.87 -3.95 -13.97
CA LEU A 570 -2.97 -4.90 -14.05
C LEU A 570 -2.46 -6.22 -14.62
N VAL A 571 -2.30 -7.21 -13.74
CA VAL A 571 -1.67 -8.50 -14.02
C VAL A 571 -2.54 -9.63 -13.47
N GLY A 572 -2.51 -10.80 -14.12
CA GLY A 572 -3.20 -11.99 -13.62
C GLY A 572 -4.52 -12.27 -14.34
N PRO A 573 -5.33 -13.22 -13.85
CA PRO A 573 -6.55 -13.66 -14.51
C PRO A 573 -7.64 -12.58 -14.46
N GLN A 574 -8.40 -12.44 -15.54
CA GLN A 574 -9.58 -11.58 -15.58
C GLN A 574 -10.70 -12.16 -14.71
N PRO A 575 -11.23 -11.42 -13.71
CA PRO A 575 -12.44 -11.83 -12.99
C PRO A 575 -13.60 -12.13 -13.95
N GLY A 576 -14.29 -13.23 -13.73
CA GLY A 576 -15.39 -13.72 -14.55
C GLY A 576 -14.99 -14.36 -15.89
N VAL A 577 -13.74 -14.25 -16.36
CA VAL A 577 -13.31 -14.81 -17.67
C VAL A 577 -12.06 -15.68 -17.52
N ARG A 578 -12.30 -16.96 -17.23
CA ARG A 578 -11.26 -17.99 -17.24
C ARG A 578 -10.62 -18.07 -18.62
N GLY A 579 -9.31 -18.22 -18.65
CA GLY A 579 -8.54 -18.25 -19.89
C GLY A 579 -7.96 -16.89 -20.28
N LEU A 580 -8.57 -15.78 -19.88
CA LEU A 580 -8.00 -14.44 -20.11
C LEU A 580 -7.11 -14.03 -18.94
N PHE A 581 -5.85 -13.73 -19.24
CA PHE A 581 -4.89 -13.05 -18.38
C PHE A 581 -4.63 -11.64 -18.91
N ASN A 582 -4.42 -10.69 -18.02
CA ASN A 582 -3.93 -9.36 -18.36
C ASN A 582 -2.46 -9.20 -17.94
N ALA A 583 -1.77 -8.30 -18.62
CA ALA A 583 -0.45 -7.78 -18.27
C ALA A 583 -0.29 -6.38 -18.88
N CYS A 584 -0.93 -5.38 -18.28
CA CYS A 584 -1.06 -4.02 -18.83
C CYS A 584 -1.05 -2.93 -17.75
N GLY A 585 -1.23 -1.65 -18.12
CA GLY A 585 -1.34 -0.54 -17.16
C GLY A 585 -0.06 -0.28 -16.36
N PHE A 586 1.11 -0.29 -17.02
CA PHE A 586 2.40 -0.34 -16.32
C PHE A 586 2.88 0.97 -15.68
N ASN A 587 2.13 2.09 -15.75
CA ASN A 587 2.45 3.38 -15.11
C ASN A 587 3.90 3.84 -15.40
N SER A 588 4.30 3.88 -16.68
CA SER A 588 5.69 4.15 -17.14
C SER A 588 6.78 3.17 -16.67
N MET A 589 6.47 2.14 -15.86
CA MET A 589 7.42 1.15 -15.33
C MET A 589 7.59 -0.09 -16.25
N GLY A 590 7.07 -0.05 -17.48
CA GLY A 590 6.99 -1.21 -18.40
C GLY A 590 8.33 -1.76 -18.90
N MET A 591 9.44 -1.04 -18.73
CA MET A 591 10.79 -1.58 -18.94
C MET A 591 11.32 -2.25 -17.67
N MET A 592 11.27 -1.55 -16.53
CA MET A 592 11.86 -2.03 -15.27
C MET A 592 11.17 -3.25 -14.68
N LEU A 593 9.85 -3.37 -14.79
CA LEU A 593 9.09 -4.55 -14.35
C LEU A 593 9.04 -5.67 -15.42
N GLY A 594 9.49 -5.42 -16.65
CA GLY A 594 9.16 -6.27 -17.81
C GLY A 594 9.71 -7.71 -17.74
N GLY A 595 10.90 -7.92 -17.20
CA GLY A 595 11.48 -9.26 -17.02
C GLY A 595 10.78 -10.02 -15.89
N GLY A 596 10.76 -9.42 -14.69
CA GLY A 596 10.10 -10.00 -13.52
C GLY A 596 8.64 -10.37 -13.79
N MET A 597 7.86 -9.45 -14.37
CA MET A 597 6.44 -9.68 -14.59
C MET A 597 6.15 -10.69 -15.70
N GLY A 598 6.97 -10.71 -16.77
CA GLY A 598 6.83 -11.72 -17.83
C GLY A 598 7.11 -13.14 -17.33
N ARG A 599 8.09 -13.29 -16.42
CA ARG A 599 8.34 -14.55 -15.71
C ARG A 599 7.13 -14.97 -14.88
N GLU A 600 6.58 -14.07 -14.06
CA GLU A 600 5.52 -14.44 -13.11
C GLU A 600 4.16 -14.69 -13.79
N VAL A 601 3.83 -13.99 -14.88
CA VAL A 601 2.66 -14.32 -15.72
C VAL A 601 2.81 -15.73 -16.31
N ALA A 602 3.99 -16.08 -16.82
CA ALA A 602 4.25 -17.42 -17.33
C ALA A 602 4.16 -18.49 -16.21
N THR A 603 4.72 -18.22 -15.02
CA THR A 603 4.56 -19.07 -13.82
C THR A 603 3.09 -19.27 -13.46
N TRP A 604 2.28 -18.21 -13.42
CA TRP A 604 0.87 -18.27 -13.05
C TRP A 604 0.04 -19.12 -14.02
N ILE A 605 0.32 -19.02 -15.33
CA ILE A 605 -0.33 -19.84 -16.37
C ILE A 605 0.03 -21.34 -16.23
N THR A 606 1.25 -21.66 -15.78
CA THR A 606 1.71 -23.06 -15.65
C THR A 606 1.47 -23.71 -14.30
N GLU A 607 1.45 -22.94 -13.20
CA GLU A 607 1.38 -23.43 -11.81
C GLU A 607 0.09 -22.99 -11.08
N GLY A 608 -0.83 -22.30 -11.76
CA GLY A 608 -2.09 -21.80 -11.19
C GLY A 608 -1.95 -20.61 -10.21
N SER A 609 -0.72 -20.30 -9.77
CA SER A 609 -0.40 -19.19 -8.86
C SER A 609 1.02 -18.63 -9.14
N PRO A 610 1.25 -17.32 -9.01
CA PRO A 610 2.57 -16.70 -9.18
C PRO A 610 3.53 -17.16 -8.07
N SER A 611 4.85 -17.13 -8.30
CA SER A 611 5.84 -17.52 -7.28
C SER A 611 6.12 -16.41 -6.25
N LEU A 612 5.78 -15.17 -6.58
CA LEU A 612 5.76 -14.02 -5.67
C LEU A 612 4.34 -13.65 -5.24
N ASP A 613 4.22 -12.95 -4.12
CA ASP A 613 2.99 -12.29 -3.67
C ASP A 613 2.64 -11.13 -4.60
N LEU A 614 1.82 -11.39 -5.62
CA LEU A 614 1.39 -10.40 -6.61
C LEU A 614 0.00 -9.83 -6.34
N PHE A 615 -0.53 -9.91 -5.12
CA PHE A 615 -1.90 -9.43 -4.86
C PHE A 615 -2.09 -7.92 -5.19
N SER A 616 -1.08 -7.10 -4.91
CA SER A 616 -1.06 -5.67 -5.28
C SER A 616 -0.95 -5.40 -6.79
N PHE A 617 -0.78 -6.43 -7.61
CA PHE A 617 -0.79 -6.39 -9.08
C PHE A 617 -1.98 -7.15 -9.68
N ASP A 618 -2.71 -7.93 -8.88
CA ASP A 618 -3.80 -8.79 -9.31
C ASP A 618 -4.97 -7.95 -9.90
N CYS A 619 -5.58 -8.40 -10.99
CA CYS A 619 -6.77 -7.76 -11.56
C CYS A 619 -7.98 -7.84 -10.62
N SER A 620 -8.02 -8.83 -9.72
CA SER A 620 -9.10 -9.06 -8.75
C SER A 620 -8.99 -8.24 -7.44
N ARG A 621 -8.06 -7.28 -7.35
CA ARG A 621 -7.91 -6.36 -6.21
C ARG A 621 -8.85 -5.15 -6.22
N PHE A 622 -9.58 -4.94 -7.32
CA PHE A 622 -10.56 -3.87 -7.49
C PHE A 622 -11.99 -4.44 -7.48
N HIS A 623 -12.94 -3.70 -6.91
CA HIS A 623 -14.35 -4.10 -6.98
C HIS A 623 -14.89 -3.94 -8.41
N PRO A 624 -15.71 -4.86 -8.95
CA PRO A 624 -16.31 -4.72 -10.27
C PRO A 624 -17.04 -3.38 -10.46
N GLU A 625 -17.77 -2.89 -9.45
CA GLU A 625 -18.44 -1.58 -9.51
C GLU A 625 -17.47 -0.41 -9.73
N THR A 626 -16.32 -0.41 -9.06
CA THR A 626 -15.28 0.62 -9.22
C THR A 626 -14.55 0.52 -10.56
N VAL A 627 -14.51 -0.67 -11.18
CA VAL A 627 -14.00 -0.85 -12.55
C VAL A 627 -15.03 -0.40 -13.59
N GLU A 628 -16.32 -0.50 -13.29
CA GLU A 628 -17.41 -0.10 -14.17
C GLU A 628 -17.65 1.41 -14.21
N ASP A 629 -17.39 2.14 -13.11
CA ASP A 629 -17.49 3.61 -13.01
C ASP A 629 -16.30 4.35 -13.68
N PRO A 630 -16.51 5.05 -14.81
CA PRO A 630 -15.44 5.80 -15.47
C PRO A 630 -14.96 7.00 -14.64
N LYS A 631 -15.82 7.62 -13.82
CA LYS A 631 -15.41 8.76 -12.99
C LYS A 631 -14.42 8.30 -11.91
N TRP A 632 -14.73 7.21 -11.20
CA TRP A 632 -13.81 6.64 -10.22
C TRP A 632 -12.44 6.31 -10.84
N VAL A 633 -12.43 5.64 -12.01
CA VAL A 633 -11.19 5.31 -12.72
C VAL A 633 -10.41 6.57 -13.11
N ILE A 634 -11.06 7.60 -13.64
CA ILE A 634 -10.40 8.86 -14.03
C ILE A 634 -9.86 9.61 -12.81
N ASP A 635 -10.70 9.85 -11.80
CA ASP A 635 -10.34 10.53 -10.54
C ASP A 635 -9.11 9.86 -9.90
N ARG A 636 -9.16 8.55 -9.67
CA ARG A 636 -8.09 7.80 -8.99
C ARG A 636 -6.83 7.64 -9.82
N THR A 637 -6.94 7.48 -11.14
CA THR A 637 -5.75 7.37 -12.00
C THR A 637 -5.04 8.72 -12.12
N HIS A 638 -5.78 9.83 -12.11
CA HIS A 638 -5.20 11.16 -11.98
C HIS A 638 -4.42 11.32 -10.68
N GLU A 639 -5.04 11.03 -9.52
CA GLU A 639 -4.35 11.10 -8.22
C GLU A 639 -3.10 10.21 -8.20
N SER A 640 -3.16 9.04 -8.84
CA SER A 640 -2.04 8.11 -8.96
C SER A 640 -0.88 8.63 -9.83
N TYR A 641 -1.15 9.41 -10.89
CA TYR A 641 -0.12 10.12 -11.67
C TYR A 641 0.45 11.30 -10.88
N ALA A 642 -0.43 12.13 -10.30
CA ALA A 642 -0.05 13.31 -9.53
C ALA A 642 0.78 12.97 -8.27
N LYS A 643 0.56 11.78 -7.67
CA LYS A 643 1.36 11.23 -6.57
C LYS A 643 2.52 10.32 -7.02
N THR A 644 2.84 10.17 -8.31
CA THR A 644 3.88 9.22 -8.78
C THR A 644 5.22 9.34 -8.05
N TYR A 645 5.65 10.56 -7.69
CA TYR A 645 6.89 10.85 -6.94
C TYR A 645 6.65 11.32 -5.48
N ALA A 646 5.46 11.10 -4.90
CA ALA A 646 5.22 11.34 -3.46
C ALA A 646 6.12 10.46 -2.56
N ILE A 647 6.16 10.75 -1.26
CA ILE A 647 6.73 9.83 -0.25
C ILE A 647 5.68 8.74 0.04
N VAL A 648 6.09 7.47 0.09
CA VAL A 648 5.16 6.37 0.40
C VAL A 648 5.06 6.17 1.92
N PHE A 649 4.15 6.91 2.55
CA PHE A 649 3.81 6.74 3.97
C PHE A 649 2.82 5.58 4.18
N PRO A 650 2.91 4.79 5.28
CA PRO A 650 1.99 3.66 5.53
C PRO A 650 0.53 4.05 5.80
N HIS A 651 0.27 5.33 5.99
CA HIS A 651 -1.00 5.87 6.47
C HIS A 651 -1.60 6.96 5.54
N ASP A 652 -0.98 7.20 4.38
CA ASP A 652 -1.57 8.05 3.33
C ASP A 652 -2.92 7.50 2.85
N GLU A 653 -3.84 8.40 2.50
CA GLU A 653 -5.18 8.08 2.05
C GLU A 653 -5.51 8.79 0.72
N ALA A 654 -6.48 8.22 0.00
CA ALA A 654 -6.99 8.79 -1.23
C ALA A 654 -7.85 10.03 -0.97
N LEU A 655 -7.67 11.11 -1.73
CA LEU A 655 -8.70 12.15 -1.88
C LEU A 655 -9.63 11.83 -3.06
N ALA A 656 -9.13 11.12 -4.06
CA ALA A 656 -9.87 10.77 -5.27
C ALA A 656 -10.71 9.49 -5.11
N GLY A 657 -11.81 9.39 -5.88
CA GLY A 657 -12.68 8.21 -5.90
C GLY A 657 -13.36 7.87 -4.57
N ARG A 658 -13.47 8.85 -3.67
CA ARG A 658 -14.04 8.68 -2.31
C ARG A 658 -15.56 8.62 -2.33
N GLY A 659 -16.11 7.89 -1.36
CA GLY A 659 -17.54 7.62 -1.22
C GLY A 659 -18.12 6.60 -2.19
N ALA A 660 -17.30 5.92 -3.00
CA ALA A 660 -17.75 4.99 -4.05
C ALA A 660 -18.59 3.81 -3.52
N ARG A 661 -18.21 3.24 -2.37
CA ARG A 661 -19.01 2.29 -1.59
C ARG A 661 -19.00 2.72 -0.12
N LYS A 662 -20.10 2.46 0.58
CA LYS A 662 -20.31 2.88 1.98
C LYS A 662 -21.02 1.77 2.75
N SER A 663 -20.65 1.57 4.00
CA SER A 663 -21.43 0.69 4.88
C SER A 663 -22.80 1.30 5.19
N ALA A 664 -23.74 0.46 5.61
CA ALA A 664 -25.05 0.90 6.13
C ALA A 664 -24.96 1.72 7.43
N LEU A 665 -23.75 1.96 7.96
CA LEU A 665 -23.48 2.71 9.19
C LEU A 665 -22.78 4.07 8.91
N TYR A 666 -22.36 4.32 7.66
CA TYR A 666 -21.50 5.45 7.28
C TYR A 666 -21.95 6.78 7.90
N ASP A 667 -23.23 7.15 7.74
CA ASP A 667 -23.73 8.44 8.23
C ASP A 667 -23.69 8.53 9.77
N GLN A 668 -23.98 7.43 10.48
CA GLN A 668 -23.96 7.42 11.95
C GLN A 668 -22.53 7.49 12.51
N LEU A 669 -21.55 6.96 11.79
CA LEU A 669 -20.14 7.03 12.18
C LEU A 669 -19.54 8.39 11.81
N ALA A 670 -19.88 8.95 10.65
CA ALA A 670 -19.54 10.32 10.25
C ALA A 670 -20.06 11.34 11.27
N GLU A 671 -21.31 11.20 11.70
CA GLU A 671 -21.92 12.04 12.75
C GLU A 671 -21.19 12.01 14.10
N ARG A 672 -20.32 11.02 14.32
CA ARG A 672 -19.56 10.79 15.57
C ARG A 672 -18.07 11.09 15.41
N GLY A 673 -17.66 11.76 14.33
CA GLY A 673 -16.28 12.22 14.12
C GLY A 673 -15.34 11.17 13.51
N CYS A 674 -15.87 10.14 12.86
CA CYS A 674 -15.06 9.14 12.16
C CYS A 674 -14.15 9.76 11.09
N PHE A 675 -12.85 9.48 11.17
CA PHE A 675 -11.93 9.63 10.06
C PHE A 675 -12.02 8.36 9.21
N PHE A 676 -12.55 8.47 7.99
CA PHE A 676 -12.67 7.32 7.09
C PHE A 676 -11.40 7.10 6.25
N GLN A 677 -11.14 5.83 5.95
CA GLN A 677 -10.10 5.33 5.06
C GLN A 677 -10.75 4.66 3.84
N ALA A 678 -10.10 4.72 2.68
CA ALA A 678 -10.61 4.11 1.44
C ALA A 678 -9.97 2.73 1.17
N ARG A 679 -10.72 1.63 1.23
CA ARG A 679 -10.22 0.27 0.89
C ARG A 679 -11.25 -0.49 0.05
N HIS A 680 -10.82 -1.07 -1.08
CA HIS A 680 -11.68 -1.84 -2.00
C HIS A 680 -12.98 -1.11 -2.44
N GLY A 681 -12.89 0.22 -2.57
CA GLY A 681 -14.00 1.15 -2.83
C GLY A 681 -14.79 1.60 -1.60
N PHE A 682 -14.68 0.90 -0.46
CA PHE A 682 -15.39 1.24 0.77
C PHE A 682 -14.73 2.37 1.56
N GLU A 683 -15.56 3.26 2.09
CA GLU A 683 -15.28 4.06 3.27
C GLU A 683 -15.35 3.18 4.54
N ARG A 684 -14.21 2.94 5.21
CA ARG A 684 -14.12 2.21 6.49
C ARG A 684 -13.58 3.12 7.62
N PRO A 685 -13.95 2.94 8.90
CA PRO A 685 -13.37 3.75 9.98
C PRO A 685 -11.87 3.53 10.18
N GLY A 686 -11.07 4.59 10.11
CA GLY A 686 -9.65 4.55 10.49
C GLY A 686 -9.47 4.71 12.00
N TRP A 687 -10.05 5.79 12.54
CA TRP A 687 -10.08 6.20 13.95
C TRP A 687 -11.16 7.29 14.14
N PHE A 688 -11.42 7.74 15.36
CA PHE A 688 -12.45 8.75 15.68
C PHE A 688 -11.85 10.02 16.31
N VAL A 689 -12.10 11.18 15.70
CA VAL A 689 -11.61 12.48 16.20
C VAL A 689 -12.37 12.87 17.49
N PRO A 690 -11.68 13.14 18.61
CA PRO A 690 -12.33 13.57 19.85
C PRO A 690 -13.05 14.92 19.70
N PRO A 691 -14.23 15.13 20.33
CA PRO A 691 -14.94 16.41 20.26
C PRO A 691 -14.15 17.56 20.92
N THR A 692 -13.79 18.58 20.14
CA THR A 692 -13.11 19.79 20.62
C THR A 692 -14.12 20.92 20.88
N ASP A 693 -13.99 21.61 22.01
CA ASP A 693 -14.82 22.77 22.43
C ASP A 693 -16.35 22.60 22.26
N GLY A 694 -16.84 21.37 22.34
CA GLY A 694 -18.27 21.05 22.16
C GLY A 694 -18.78 21.16 20.71
N ARG A 695 -17.89 21.29 19.72
CA ARG A 695 -18.24 21.25 18.29
C ARG A 695 -18.11 19.80 17.77
N LYS A 696 -18.91 19.46 16.75
CA LYS A 696 -18.60 18.29 15.91
C LYS A 696 -17.42 18.65 14.99
N ALA A 697 -16.49 17.73 14.81
CA ALA A 697 -15.45 17.87 13.79
C ALA A 697 -16.05 17.56 12.40
N ASP A 698 -15.93 18.48 11.44
CA ASP A 698 -16.37 18.23 10.06
C ASP A 698 -15.26 17.50 9.27
N ASN A 699 -15.11 16.22 9.57
CA ASN A 699 -14.17 15.33 8.90
C ASN A 699 -14.74 14.80 7.57
N ALA A 700 -15.80 15.42 7.02
CA ALA A 700 -16.44 14.93 5.81
C ALA A 700 -15.48 15.07 4.63
N VAL A 701 -15.20 13.94 3.98
CA VAL A 701 -14.38 13.88 2.78
C VAL A 701 -15.06 14.68 1.66
N LYS A 702 -14.40 15.75 1.20
CA LYS A 702 -14.92 16.63 0.14
C LYS A 702 -14.72 15.98 -1.24
N PRO A 703 -15.47 16.38 -2.28
CA PRO A 703 -15.25 15.90 -3.64
C PRO A 703 -13.82 16.21 -4.12
N TYR A 704 -13.23 15.31 -4.91
CA TYR A 704 -11.87 15.50 -5.44
C TYR A 704 -11.82 16.67 -6.42
N ASP A 705 -11.09 17.72 -6.04
CA ASP A 705 -10.85 18.95 -6.81
C ASP A 705 -9.59 18.88 -7.68
N TYR A 706 -8.91 17.73 -7.68
CA TYR A 706 -7.67 17.50 -8.42
C TYR A 706 -6.56 18.48 -7.97
N TYR A 707 -6.47 18.71 -6.65
CA TYR A 707 -5.53 19.65 -6.00
C TYR A 707 -5.68 21.11 -6.46
N GLY A 708 -6.80 21.44 -7.12
CA GLY A 708 -7.03 22.73 -7.76
C GLY A 708 -6.29 22.91 -9.10
N ALA A 709 -5.60 21.90 -9.63
CA ALA A 709 -4.76 21.99 -10.83
C ALA A 709 -5.53 22.28 -12.15
N TYR A 710 -6.85 22.39 -12.07
CA TYR A 710 -7.77 22.68 -13.17
C TYR A 710 -8.74 23.84 -12.85
N ALA A 711 -8.57 24.54 -11.73
CA ALA A 711 -9.55 25.50 -11.19
C ALA A 711 -9.80 26.74 -12.09
N ASP A 712 -8.81 27.15 -12.88
CA ASP A 712 -8.90 28.30 -13.81
C ASP A 712 -9.34 27.91 -15.24
N GLY A 713 -10.07 26.80 -15.42
CA GLY A 713 -10.40 26.30 -16.75
C GLY A 713 -9.20 25.70 -17.49
N GLY A 714 -8.33 25.01 -16.75
CA GLY A 714 -7.47 23.97 -17.31
C GLY A 714 -8.31 22.72 -17.59
N TRP A 715 -8.04 21.98 -18.67
CA TRP A 715 -8.92 20.88 -19.09
C TRP A 715 -8.22 19.54 -19.17
N ARG A 716 -8.90 18.51 -18.68
CA ARG A 716 -8.51 17.08 -18.74
C ARG A 716 -8.75 16.42 -20.10
N LEU A 717 -9.19 17.21 -21.07
CA LEU A 717 -9.64 16.74 -22.38
C LEU A 717 -8.74 17.34 -23.45
N ALA A 718 -8.47 16.58 -24.52
CA ALA A 718 -7.64 17.04 -25.62
C ALA A 718 -8.10 18.43 -26.16
N PRO A 719 -7.19 19.34 -26.56
CA PRO A 719 -7.52 20.74 -26.84
C PRO A 719 -8.68 20.99 -27.83
N SER A 720 -8.95 20.06 -28.74
CA SER A 720 -10.09 20.11 -29.68
C SER A 720 -11.47 20.01 -29.02
N LYS A 721 -11.56 19.68 -27.73
CA LYS A 721 -12.80 19.62 -26.96
C LYS A 721 -13.04 20.87 -26.08
N ARG A 722 -12.05 21.77 -25.92
CA ARG A 722 -12.06 22.84 -24.91
C ARG A 722 -13.28 23.78 -25.03
N ASP A 723 -13.69 24.09 -26.26
CA ASP A 723 -14.87 24.92 -26.58
C ASP A 723 -16.16 24.10 -26.85
N SER A 724 -16.18 22.80 -26.52
CA SER A 724 -17.35 21.94 -26.75
C SER A 724 -18.50 22.24 -25.77
N PRO A 725 -19.78 22.21 -26.20
CA PRO A 725 -20.90 22.20 -25.25
C PRO A 725 -20.94 20.93 -24.36
N ASP A 726 -20.15 19.91 -24.70
CA ASP A 726 -19.97 18.69 -23.88
C ASP A 726 -18.79 18.79 -22.87
N CYS A 727 -18.15 19.96 -22.74
CA CYS A 727 -17.18 20.17 -21.66
C CYS A 727 -17.87 20.08 -20.28
N PRO A 728 -17.26 19.40 -19.29
CA PRO A 728 -17.68 19.50 -17.88
C PRO A 728 -17.74 20.96 -17.39
N PRO A 729 -18.42 21.27 -16.28
CA PRO A 729 -18.20 22.55 -15.60
C PRO A 729 -16.77 22.60 -15.01
N ASP A 730 -16.27 23.82 -14.77
CA ASP A 730 -15.05 24.03 -13.97
C ASP A 730 -15.19 23.32 -12.61
N ILE A 731 -14.10 22.74 -12.13
CA ILE A 731 -14.05 22.06 -10.84
C ILE A 731 -13.42 23.01 -9.83
N PRO A 732 -14.22 23.62 -8.92
CA PRO A 732 -13.71 24.56 -7.96
C PRO A 732 -12.78 23.86 -6.97
N LYS A 733 -11.70 24.55 -6.59
CA LYS A 733 -10.82 24.11 -5.50
C LYS A 733 -11.61 24.05 -4.19
N ASN A 734 -11.34 23.05 -3.35
CA ASN A 734 -11.91 22.99 -2.01
C ASN A 734 -11.35 24.14 -1.13
N GLU A 735 -12.25 24.86 -0.45
CA GLU A 735 -11.88 25.89 0.55
C GLU A 735 -11.71 25.30 1.96
N ASP A 736 -12.26 24.10 2.21
CA ASP A 736 -12.18 23.39 3.48
C ASP A 736 -11.32 22.13 3.34
N ASN A 737 -10.14 22.18 3.94
CA ASN A 737 -9.14 21.12 3.93
C ASN A 737 -9.14 20.25 5.21
N THR A 738 -10.14 20.37 6.10
CA THR A 738 -10.12 19.71 7.43
C THR A 738 -9.79 18.21 7.37
N TYR A 739 -10.30 17.48 6.35
CA TYR A 739 -9.94 16.07 6.15
C TYR A 739 -8.50 15.87 5.64
N LEU A 740 -8.01 16.73 4.75
CA LEU A 740 -6.63 16.69 4.24
C LEU A 740 -5.62 17.03 5.34
N ASP A 741 -5.90 18.04 6.17
CA ASP A 741 -5.06 18.38 7.33
C ASP A 741 -4.90 17.18 8.29
N LEU A 742 -5.96 16.37 8.47
CA LEU A 742 -5.93 15.12 9.24
C LEU A 742 -5.16 13.99 8.56
N VAL A 743 -5.07 13.97 7.22
CA VAL A 743 -4.20 13.03 6.47
C VAL A 743 -2.74 13.48 6.60
N GLU A 744 -2.43 14.76 6.36
CA GLU A 744 -1.08 15.34 6.52
C GLU A 744 -0.52 15.09 7.93
N ASP A 745 -1.37 15.12 8.96
CA ASP A 745 -1.03 14.81 10.35
C ASP A 745 -0.74 13.32 10.65
N GLU A 746 -1.03 12.41 9.71
CA GLU A 746 -0.55 11.00 9.69
C GLU A 746 0.68 10.77 8.76
N LEU A 747 1.05 11.73 7.89
CA LEU A 747 2.14 11.56 6.90
C LEU A 747 3.55 11.71 7.51
N THR A 748 3.97 10.71 8.30
CA THR A 748 5.28 10.75 8.98
C THR A 748 5.92 9.37 9.15
N PHE A 749 7.26 9.33 9.22
CA PHE A 749 8.02 8.16 9.66
C PHE A 749 8.31 8.17 11.18
N TYR A 750 7.66 9.07 11.92
CA TYR A 750 7.67 9.15 13.38
C TYR A 750 6.29 8.76 13.96
N TRP A 751 5.98 9.15 15.20
CA TRP A 751 4.63 8.97 15.75
C TRP A 751 3.67 10.05 15.19
N PRO A 752 2.53 9.67 14.60
CA PRO A 752 1.53 10.63 14.12
C PRO A 752 0.74 11.25 15.29
N LYS A 753 0.14 12.42 15.06
CA LYS A 753 -0.56 13.18 16.13
C LYS A 753 -1.74 12.43 16.76
N ASN A 754 -2.36 11.50 16.06
CA ASN A 754 -3.48 10.68 16.53
C ASN A 754 -3.06 9.44 17.35
N HIS A 755 -1.75 9.19 17.56
CA HIS A 755 -1.26 8.00 18.25
C HIS A 755 -1.95 7.74 19.60
N GLU A 756 -2.08 8.76 20.45
CA GLU A 756 -2.77 8.65 21.75
C GLU A 756 -4.28 8.41 21.61
N VAL A 757 -4.92 8.90 20.54
CA VAL A 757 -6.35 8.68 20.26
C VAL A 757 -6.60 7.23 19.89
N VAL A 758 -5.73 6.64 19.05
CA VAL A 758 -5.74 5.20 18.75
C VAL A 758 -5.46 4.39 20.03
N GLY A 759 -4.57 4.86 20.89
CA GLY A 759 -4.34 4.29 22.21
C GLY A 759 -5.59 4.25 23.11
N GLU A 760 -6.40 5.30 23.09
CA GLU A 760 -7.67 5.35 23.83
C GLU A 760 -8.75 4.42 23.24
N GLU A 761 -8.81 4.27 21.91
CA GLU A 761 -9.64 3.23 21.27
C GLU A 761 -9.19 1.81 21.67
N CYS A 762 -7.87 1.55 21.68
CA CYS A 762 -7.30 0.30 22.17
C CYS A 762 -7.65 0.05 23.65
N ARG A 763 -7.56 1.09 24.48
CA ARG A 763 -7.88 1.02 25.91
C ARG A 763 -9.36 0.73 26.16
N ALA A 764 -10.26 1.33 25.39
CA ALA A 764 -11.69 1.01 25.45
C ALA A 764 -11.98 -0.47 25.16
N ALA A 765 -11.29 -1.08 24.19
CA ALA A 765 -11.40 -2.52 23.94
C ALA A 765 -10.88 -3.37 25.12
N ARG A 766 -9.75 -2.97 25.74
CA ARG A 766 -9.07 -3.71 26.82
C ARG A 766 -9.76 -3.58 28.19
N GLU A 767 -10.37 -2.44 28.47
CA GLU A 767 -10.91 -2.06 29.79
C GLU A 767 -12.45 -1.97 29.83
N GLY A 768 -13.13 -1.77 28.70
CA GLY A 768 -14.58 -1.51 28.64
C GLY A 768 -15.29 -2.20 27.48
N VAL A 769 -15.77 -1.40 26.53
CA VAL A 769 -16.29 -1.86 25.23
C VAL A 769 -15.78 -0.97 24.09
N ALA A 770 -15.26 -1.59 23.03
CA ALA A 770 -15.06 -0.97 21.73
C ALA A 770 -16.05 -1.55 20.70
N ILE A 771 -16.57 -0.69 19.84
CA ILE A 771 -17.52 -1.03 18.77
C ILE A 771 -16.86 -0.69 17.43
N PHE A 772 -16.72 -1.68 16.56
CA PHE A 772 -16.09 -1.53 15.24
C PHE A 772 -17.09 -1.81 14.12
N ASP A 773 -17.05 -1.00 13.07
CA ASP A 773 -17.68 -1.34 11.79
C ASP A 773 -16.71 -2.16 10.94
N GLN A 774 -17.03 -3.44 10.75
CA GLN A 774 -16.28 -4.37 9.90
C GLN A 774 -17.05 -4.71 8.62
N SER A 775 -18.09 -3.94 8.27
CA SER A 775 -19.00 -4.22 7.15
C SER A 775 -18.34 -4.28 5.78
N TYR A 776 -17.10 -3.80 5.61
CA TYR A 776 -16.36 -3.95 4.35
C TYR A 776 -15.90 -5.40 4.06
N PHE A 777 -15.98 -6.32 5.03
CA PHE A 777 -15.65 -7.74 4.85
C PHE A 777 -16.50 -8.42 3.77
N GLY A 778 -15.91 -9.40 3.08
CA GLY A 778 -16.59 -10.27 2.12
C GLY A 778 -17.51 -11.27 2.82
N LYS A 779 -18.73 -11.48 2.32
CA LYS A 779 -19.77 -12.28 3.01
C LYS A 779 -20.46 -13.22 2.03
N PHE A 780 -20.04 -14.49 1.99
CA PHE A 780 -20.50 -15.43 0.95
C PHE A 780 -21.35 -16.56 1.53
N PHE A 781 -22.48 -16.86 0.89
CA PHE A 781 -23.28 -18.06 1.18
C PHE A 781 -22.97 -19.16 0.18
N LEU A 782 -22.63 -20.35 0.66
CA LEU A 782 -22.43 -21.56 -0.15
C LEU A 782 -23.52 -22.58 0.18
N ARG A 783 -24.39 -22.85 -0.80
CA ARG A 783 -25.56 -23.74 -0.66
C ARG A 783 -25.64 -24.75 -1.80
N GLY A 784 -26.37 -25.85 -1.60
CA GLY A 784 -26.55 -26.94 -2.57
C GLY A 784 -26.02 -28.29 -2.07
N PRO A 785 -26.36 -29.41 -2.75
CA PRO A 785 -26.03 -30.77 -2.29
C PRO A 785 -24.55 -31.00 -1.94
N ASP A 786 -23.63 -30.50 -2.77
CA ASP A 786 -22.19 -30.72 -2.58
C ASP A 786 -21.51 -29.64 -1.73
N ALA A 787 -22.25 -28.66 -1.17
CA ALA A 787 -21.66 -27.58 -0.39
C ALA A 787 -20.74 -28.09 0.75
N LYS A 788 -21.11 -29.21 1.40
CA LYS A 788 -20.26 -29.87 2.41
C LYS A 788 -18.98 -30.48 1.82
N ALA A 789 -19.07 -31.13 0.66
CA ALA A 789 -17.91 -31.71 -0.02
C ALA A 789 -16.95 -30.59 -0.48
N ALA A 790 -17.50 -29.50 -1.01
CA ALA A 790 -16.75 -28.32 -1.44
C ALA A 790 -15.96 -27.69 -0.28
N VAL A 791 -16.58 -27.36 0.87
CA VAL A 791 -15.81 -26.82 2.01
C VAL A 791 -14.79 -27.82 2.56
N GLN A 792 -15.10 -29.12 2.55
CA GLN A 792 -14.16 -30.14 3.01
C GLN A 792 -12.99 -30.35 2.04
N TYR A 793 -13.12 -29.97 0.77
CA TYR A 793 -12.04 -29.96 -0.21
C TYR A 793 -11.19 -28.67 -0.16
N MET A 794 -11.82 -27.51 0.02
CA MET A 794 -11.17 -26.19 -0.02
C MET A 794 -10.49 -25.79 1.30
N CYS A 795 -11.12 -26.04 2.44
CA CYS A 795 -10.66 -25.54 3.73
C CYS A 795 -9.49 -26.36 4.26
N GLY A 796 -8.48 -25.72 4.87
CA GLY A 796 -7.46 -26.41 5.65
C GLY A 796 -8.01 -27.15 6.88
N ALA A 797 -9.05 -26.60 7.52
CA ALA A 797 -9.71 -27.19 8.68
C ALA A 797 -10.65 -28.37 8.33
N ASP A 798 -10.78 -29.33 9.25
CA ASP A 798 -11.62 -30.52 9.08
C ASP A 798 -13.11 -30.22 9.27
N MET A 799 -13.79 -29.87 8.18
CA MET A 799 -15.19 -29.43 8.15
C MET A 799 -16.19 -30.55 8.48
N ASP A 800 -15.81 -31.82 8.27
CA ASP A 800 -16.61 -32.99 8.65
C ASP A 800 -16.91 -33.09 10.16
N LYS A 801 -16.06 -32.48 11.01
CA LYS A 801 -16.17 -32.53 12.47
C LYS A 801 -16.96 -31.35 13.06
N GLN A 802 -17.27 -30.34 12.26
CA GLN A 802 -17.93 -29.12 12.72
C GLN A 802 -19.45 -29.33 12.77
N LYS A 803 -20.09 -28.76 13.80
CA LYS A 803 -21.54 -28.87 14.01
C LYS A 803 -22.25 -27.63 13.46
N LEU A 804 -23.57 -27.70 13.28
CA LEU A 804 -24.39 -26.51 13.03
C LEU A 804 -24.13 -25.47 14.13
N GLY A 805 -24.03 -24.19 13.75
CA GLY A 805 -23.62 -23.09 14.62
C GLY A 805 -22.14 -23.07 15.01
N THR A 806 -21.26 -23.90 14.42
CA THR A 806 -19.81 -23.81 14.64
C THR A 806 -19.17 -22.85 13.64
N VAL A 807 -18.34 -21.93 14.11
CA VAL A 807 -17.53 -21.03 13.28
C VAL A 807 -16.08 -21.52 13.27
N THR A 808 -15.48 -21.63 12.09
CA THR A 808 -14.15 -22.24 11.92
C THR A 808 -13.21 -21.29 11.19
N TYR A 809 -12.19 -20.76 11.88
CA TYR A 809 -11.07 -20.10 11.21
C TYR A 809 -10.25 -21.11 10.42
N THR A 810 -10.04 -20.85 9.13
CA THR A 810 -9.34 -21.75 8.22
C THR A 810 -8.67 -20.99 7.08
N PRO A 811 -7.45 -21.38 6.66
CA PRO A 811 -6.94 -20.99 5.36
C PRO A 811 -7.70 -21.72 4.25
N LEU A 812 -7.73 -21.09 3.07
CA LEU A 812 -7.86 -21.76 1.77
C LEU A 812 -6.45 -21.87 1.18
N CYS A 813 -6.09 -23.03 0.60
CA CYS A 813 -4.71 -23.30 0.14
C CYS A 813 -4.66 -23.55 -1.37
N ASN A 814 -3.58 -23.14 -2.05
CA ASN A 814 -3.27 -23.59 -3.42
C ASN A 814 -2.52 -24.94 -3.42
N GLU A 815 -2.29 -25.50 -4.61
CA GLU A 815 -1.67 -26.83 -4.78
C GLU A 815 -0.24 -26.91 -4.20
N ARG A 816 0.49 -25.79 -4.21
CA ARG A 816 1.83 -25.66 -3.59
C ARG A 816 1.77 -25.51 -2.06
N GLY A 817 0.57 -25.46 -1.46
CA GLY A 817 0.35 -25.31 -0.03
C GLY A 817 0.42 -23.88 0.50
N GLY A 818 0.55 -22.89 -0.39
CA GLY A 818 0.48 -21.46 -0.04
C GLY A 818 -0.95 -21.01 0.25
N THR A 819 -1.09 -19.94 1.03
CA THR A 819 -2.38 -19.50 1.59
C THR A 819 -3.09 -18.56 0.61
N GLU A 820 -4.14 -19.01 -0.06
CA GLU A 820 -4.88 -18.17 -1.03
C GLU A 820 -5.90 -17.23 -0.38
N ALA A 821 -6.40 -17.58 0.80
CA ALA A 821 -7.18 -16.70 1.67
C ALA A 821 -7.04 -17.18 3.12
N ASP A 822 -7.20 -16.29 4.11
CA ASP A 822 -7.50 -16.68 5.49
C ASP A 822 -8.84 -16.06 5.93
N LEU A 823 -9.73 -16.90 6.44
CA LEU A 823 -11.15 -16.53 6.62
C LEU A 823 -11.84 -17.41 7.66
N THR A 824 -13.10 -17.09 7.96
CA THR A 824 -13.93 -17.94 8.81
C THR A 824 -15.06 -18.59 8.00
N VAL A 825 -15.33 -19.86 8.29
CA VAL A 825 -16.45 -20.62 7.70
C VAL A 825 -17.38 -21.06 8.83
N THR A 826 -18.61 -20.58 8.77
CA THR A 826 -19.70 -20.94 9.68
C THR A 826 -20.54 -22.05 9.06
N CYS A 827 -20.71 -23.15 9.79
CA CYS A 827 -21.80 -24.09 9.52
C CYS A 827 -23.09 -23.43 10.00
N LEU A 828 -24.02 -23.07 9.11
CA LEU A 828 -25.18 -22.27 9.50
C LEU A 828 -26.06 -23.00 10.54
N PRO A 829 -26.65 -22.31 11.54
CA PRO A 829 -27.48 -22.94 12.57
C PRO A 829 -28.68 -23.71 12.04
N ASP A 830 -29.30 -23.20 10.97
CA ASP A 830 -30.46 -23.81 10.27
C ASP A 830 -30.10 -25.06 9.43
N GLY A 831 -28.81 -25.26 9.13
CA GLY A 831 -28.32 -26.30 8.23
C GLY A 831 -28.52 -26.03 6.73
N SER A 832 -28.85 -24.80 6.31
CA SER A 832 -29.06 -24.47 4.88
C SER A 832 -27.79 -24.40 4.05
N GLY A 833 -26.62 -24.37 4.67
CA GLY A 833 -25.32 -24.38 4.01
C GLY A 833 -24.19 -23.84 4.88
N TYR A 834 -23.24 -23.18 4.24
CA TYR A 834 -22.07 -22.56 4.87
C TYR A 834 -22.05 -21.06 4.59
N TYR A 835 -21.57 -20.29 5.55
CA TYR A 835 -21.37 -18.86 5.43
C TYR A 835 -19.90 -18.51 5.66
N PHE A 836 -19.32 -17.75 4.74
CA PHE A 836 -17.93 -17.29 4.77
C PHE A 836 -17.90 -15.81 5.17
N ALA A 837 -17.03 -15.47 6.12
CA ALA A 837 -16.59 -14.09 6.32
C ALA A 837 -15.11 -13.99 5.92
N ALA A 838 -14.84 -13.27 4.84
CA ALA A 838 -13.56 -13.18 4.14
C ALA A 838 -13.01 -11.74 4.12
N GLY A 839 -11.73 -11.56 3.79
CA GLY A 839 -11.06 -10.27 3.85
C GLY A 839 -11.76 -9.18 3.02
N GLY A 840 -12.04 -8.02 3.63
CA GLY A 840 -12.73 -6.92 2.94
C GLY A 840 -11.92 -6.27 1.82
N ASN A 841 -10.60 -6.49 1.79
CA ASN A 841 -9.74 -6.08 0.69
C ASN A 841 -9.53 -7.18 -0.37
N THR A 842 -10.12 -8.37 -0.19
CA THR A 842 -9.89 -9.57 -1.03
C THR A 842 -11.18 -10.16 -1.59
N VAL A 843 -12.33 -9.53 -1.36
CA VAL A 843 -13.68 -10.05 -1.69
C VAL A 843 -13.75 -10.62 -3.11
N THR A 844 -13.32 -9.86 -4.11
CA THR A 844 -13.38 -10.27 -5.51
C THR A 844 -12.39 -11.41 -5.84
N LYS A 845 -11.17 -11.39 -5.28
CA LYS A 845 -10.20 -12.49 -5.40
C LYS A 845 -10.75 -13.79 -4.81
N ASP A 846 -11.29 -13.73 -3.60
CA ASP A 846 -11.70 -14.91 -2.83
C ASP A 846 -12.96 -15.54 -3.43
N PHE A 847 -13.93 -14.72 -3.85
CA PHE A 847 -15.13 -15.16 -4.57
C PHE A 847 -14.78 -15.86 -5.90
N GLU A 848 -13.90 -15.27 -6.71
CA GLU A 848 -13.44 -15.88 -7.96
C GLU A 848 -12.63 -17.16 -7.73
N TRP A 849 -11.83 -17.23 -6.65
CA TRP A 849 -11.09 -18.43 -6.30
C TRP A 849 -12.02 -19.59 -5.89
N ILE A 850 -13.01 -19.33 -5.04
CA ILE A 850 -13.97 -20.35 -4.59
C ILE A 850 -14.81 -20.84 -5.77
N ASN A 851 -15.33 -19.94 -6.61
CA ASN A 851 -16.09 -20.30 -7.82
C ASN A 851 -15.26 -21.14 -8.80
N ARG A 852 -13.99 -20.78 -9.02
CA ARG A 852 -13.05 -21.55 -9.84
C ARG A 852 -12.88 -22.99 -9.33
N VAL A 853 -12.77 -23.20 -8.01
CA VAL A 853 -12.66 -24.56 -7.45
C VAL A 853 -13.97 -25.34 -7.57
N ILE A 854 -15.12 -24.70 -7.34
CA ILE A 854 -16.45 -25.32 -7.53
C ILE A 854 -16.60 -25.83 -8.96
N GLU A 855 -16.30 -25.00 -9.96
CA GLU A 855 -16.38 -25.35 -11.38
C GLU A 855 -15.34 -26.41 -11.77
N GLN A 856 -14.10 -26.33 -11.27
CA GLN A 856 -13.02 -27.28 -11.59
C GLN A 856 -13.24 -28.70 -11.02
N LYS A 857 -13.83 -28.82 -9.84
CA LYS A 857 -14.18 -30.13 -9.24
C LYS A 857 -15.59 -30.60 -9.63
N GLY A 858 -16.42 -29.71 -10.20
CA GLY A 858 -17.76 -30.03 -10.69
C GLY A 858 -18.78 -30.26 -9.57
N PHE A 859 -18.67 -29.54 -8.45
CA PHE A 859 -19.59 -29.66 -7.32
C PHE A 859 -20.97 -29.08 -7.64
N ASP A 860 -22.04 -29.77 -7.27
CA ASP A 860 -23.41 -29.27 -7.28
C ASP A 860 -23.66 -28.34 -6.08
N CYS A 861 -23.15 -27.11 -6.17
CA CYS A 861 -23.37 -26.04 -5.22
C CYS A 861 -23.23 -24.65 -5.87
N THR A 862 -23.82 -23.64 -5.24
CA THR A 862 -23.80 -22.24 -5.67
C THR A 862 -23.21 -21.37 -4.57
N LEU A 863 -22.24 -20.53 -4.95
CA LEU A 863 -21.75 -19.44 -4.13
C LEU A 863 -22.55 -18.16 -4.46
N THR A 864 -22.99 -17.44 -3.43
CA THR A 864 -23.66 -16.15 -3.56
C THR A 864 -22.88 -15.12 -2.76
N ASP A 865 -22.54 -14.00 -3.39
CA ASP A 865 -22.00 -12.85 -2.68
C ASP A 865 -23.16 -12.04 -2.07
N SER A 866 -23.07 -11.80 -0.77
CA SER A 866 -23.99 -11.03 0.06
C SER A 866 -23.22 -10.02 0.92
N SER A 867 -22.08 -9.54 0.41
CA SER A 867 -21.22 -8.55 1.08
C SER A 867 -21.95 -7.25 1.38
N ASP A 868 -22.78 -6.75 0.45
CA ASP A 868 -23.57 -5.53 0.67
C ASP A 868 -24.94 -5.80 1.33
N ASP A 869 -25.44 -7.05 1.28
CA ASP A 869 -26.69 -7.46 1.94
C ASP A 869 -26.63 -7.40 3.48
N TYR A 870 -25.44 -7.56 4.06
CA TYR A 870 -25.21 -7.59 5.51
C TYR A 870 -24.10 -6.62 5.95
N ALA A 871 -24.38 -5.87 7.01
CA ALA A 871 -23.37 -5.20 7.82
C ALA A 871 -22.71 -6.18 8.81
N MET A 872 -21.59 -5.80 9.40
CA MET A 872 -20.87 -6.55 10.44
C MET A 872 -20.42 -5.58 11.56
N ILE A 873 -21.15 -5.58 12.68
CA ILE A 873 -20.85 -4.74 13.85
C ILE A 873 -20.13 -5.58 14.90
N SER A 874 -18.88 -5.27 15.22
CA SER A 874 -18.08 -6.04 16.18
C SER A 874 -18.07 -5.33 17.54
N VAL A 875 -18.64 -5.97 18.56
CA VAL A 875 -18.76 -5.42 19.92
C VAL A 875 -17.84 -6.21 20.84
N GLN A 876 -16.75 -5.59 21.26
CA GLN A 876 -15.58 -6.26 21.84
C GLN A 876 -15.16 -5.61 23.16
N GLY A 877 -14.64 -6.41 24.10
CA GLY A 877 -14.15 -5.97 25.41
C GLY A 877 -14.86 -6.65 26.58
N PRO A 878 -14.31 -6.56 27.80
CA PRO A 878 -14.80 -7.29 28.98
C PRO A 878 -16.29 -7.10 29.29
N HIS A 879 -16.87 -5.95 28.94
CA HIS A 879 -18.27 -5.62 29.22
C HIS A 879 -19.24 -5.88 28.04
N SER A 880 -18.73 -6.29 26.87
CA SER A 880 -19.50 -6.51 25.62
C SER A 880 -20.75 -7.38 25.81
N ARG A 881 -20.62 -8.51 26.50
CA ARG A 881 -21.75 -9.40 26.82
C ARG A 881 -22.85 -8.67 27.60
N ALA A 882 -22.48 -7.98 28.68
CA ALA A 882 -23.45 -7.39 29.60
C ALA A 882 -24.25 -6.25 28.95
N LEU A 883 -23.62 -5.52 28.02
CA LEU A 883 -24.27 -4.53 27.15
C LEU A 883 -25.27 -5.23 26.21
N LEU A 884 -24.83 -6.25 25.45
CA LEU A 884 -25.65 -6.93 24.46
C LEU A 884 -26.82 -7.73 25.07
N GLU A 885 -26.63 -8.41 26.21
CA GLU A 885 -27.70 -9.18 26.87
C GLU A 885 -28.90 -8.32 27.27
N GLY A 886 -28.71 -7.00 27.45
CA GLY A 886 -29.79 -6.04 27.70
C GLY A 886 -30.65 -5.68 26.48
N LEU A 887 -30.23 -6.06 25.27
CA LEU A 887 -30.89 -5.73 23.99
C LEU A 887 -31.56 -6.94 23.30
N ILE A 888 -31.32 -8.15 23.79
CA ILE A 888 -31.83 -9.37 23.16
C ILE A 888 -33.34 -9.52 23.42
N THR A 889 -34.10 -9.67 22.33
CA THR A 889 -35.57 -9.86 22.34
C THR A 889 -36.00 -11.30 22.09
N SER A 890 -35.06 -12.19 21.71
CA SER A 890 -35.25 -13.65 21.58
C SER A 890 -35.00 -14.40 22.91
N ASN A 891 -35.35 -15.70 22.97
CA ASN A 891 -35.14 -16.55 24.15
C ASN A 891 -33.69 -17.06 24.34
N ASN A 892 -32.74 -16.54 23.55
CA ASN A 892 -31.32 -16.95 23.56
C ASN A 892 -30.53 -16.15 24.61
N ASP A 893 -29.44 -16.73 25.14
CA ASP A 893 -28.51 -16.04 26.05
C ASP A 893 -27.06 -16.11 25.53
N LEU A 894 -26.22 -15.14 25.91
CA LEU A 894 -24.81 -15.03 25.46
C LEU A 894 -23.81 -15.63 26.46
N SER A 895 -24.28 -16.43 27.43
CA SER A 895 -23.41 -17.02 28.46
C SER A 895 -22.36 -17.96 27.85
N ASN A 896 -21.27 -18.18 28.57
CA ASN A 896 -20.23 -19.16 28.21
C ASN A 896 -20.76 -20.61 28.01
N LYS A 897 -22.00 -20.90 28.42
CA LYS A 897 -22.65 -22.21 28.25
C LYS A 897 -23.55 -22.25 27.00
N SER A 898 -24.32 -21.20 26.73
CA SER A 898 -25.20 -21.11 25.55
C SER A 898 -24.37 -20.85 24.29
N GLN A 899 -23.50 -19.84 24.32
CA GLN A 899 -22.65 -19.46 23.19
C GLN A 899 -21.16 -19.54 23.59
N PRO A 900 -20.53 -20.72 23.46
CA PRO A 900 -19.08 -20.87 23.52
C PRO A 900 -18.35 -20.01 22.47
N PHE A 901 -17.06 -19.75 22.69
CA PHE A 901 -16.21 -19.12 21.67
C PHE A 901 -16.16 -19.97 20.38
N SER A 902 -16.04 -19.33 19.20
CA SER A 902 -16.17 -19.97 17.87
C SER A 902 -17.56 -20.59 17.61
N THR A 903 -18.63 -19.97 18.08
CA THR A 903 -20.00 -20.38 17.75
C THR A 903 -20.91 -19.23 17.31
N CYS A 904 -21.81 -19.53 16.39
CA CYS A 904 -22.82 -18.66 15.80
C CYS A 904 -24.20 -19.04 16.35
N GLN A 905 -25.03 -18.05 16.67
CA GLN A 905 -26.46 -18.23 16.90
C GLN A 905 -27.25 -17.22 16.05
N GLU A 906 -28.42 -17.64 15.58
CA GLU A 906 -29.49 -16.72 15.17
C GLU A 906 -30.18 -16.21 16.45
N LEU A 907 -30.29 -14.89 16.58
CA LEU A 907 -30.98 -14.23 17.70
C LEU A 907 -31.56 -12.88 17.24
N SER A 908 -32.39 -12.26 18.10
CA SER A 908 -33.06 -11.00 17.79
C SER A 908 -32.59 -9.89 18.72
N ILE A 909 -32.13 -8.75 18.17
CA ILE A 909 -31.69 -7.55 18.88
C ILE A 909 -32.72 -6.43 18.62
N GLY A 910 -33.44 -5.99 19.65
CA GLY A 910 -34.48 -4.96 19.51
C GLY A 910 -35.64 -5.31 18.55
N GLY A 911 -35.81 -6.59 18.20
CA GLY A 911 -36.75 -7.05 17.18
C GLY A 911 -36.17 -7.21 15.77
N HIS A 912 -34.86 -7.02 15.60
CA HIS A 912 -34.13 -7.26 14.36
C HIS A 912 -33.35 -8.57 14.44
N ASP A 913 -33.56 -9.48 13.50
CA ASP A 913 -32.94 -10.81 13.50
C ASP A 913 -31.53 -10.75 12.88
N VAL A 914 -30.56 -11.35 13.56
CA VAL A 914 -29.13 -11.24 13.23
C VAL A 914 -28.40 -12.58 13.43
N TYR A 915 -27.32 -12.78 12.68
CA TYR A 915 -26.33 -13.80 13.04
C TYR A 915 -25.35 -13.20 14.05
N CYS A 916 -25.37 -13.69 15.28
CA CYS A 916 -24.42 -13.35 16.33
C CYS A 916 -23.29 -14.38 16.35
N LEU A 917 -22.08 -14.00 15.96
CA LEU A 917 -20.89 -14.84 15.94
C LEU A 917 -20.01 -14.48 17.14
N ARG A 918 -19.71 -15.44 18.02
CA ARG A 918 -18.79 -15.21 19.14
C ARG A 918 -17.34 -15.41 18.71
N LEU A 919 -16.80 -14.37 18.09
CA LEU A 919 -15.43 -14.24 17.61
C LEU A 919 -14.80 -12.92 18.09
N THR A 920 -13.49 -12.80 17.88
CA THR A 920 -12.73 -11.58 18.13
C THR A 920 -11.51 -11.53 17.22
N PHE A 921 -11.26 -10.38 16.61
CA PHE A 921 -9.99 -10.05 15.95
C PHE A 921 -9.14 -9.06 16.78
N VAL A 922 -9.59 -8.71 18.00
CA VAL A 922 -8.87 -7.81 18.94
C VAL A 922 -8.42 -8.51 20.23
N GLY A 923 -8.83 -9.76 20.44
CA GLY A 923 -8.32 -10.63 21.51
C GLY A 923 -9.08 -10.62 22.83
N GLU A 924 -10.27 -10.02 22.86
CA GLU A 924 -11.10 -9.89 24.06
C GLU A 924 -12.35 -10.78 23.97
N LEU A 925 -13.15 -10.79 25.03
CA LEU A 925 -14.52 -11.25 24.93
C LEU A 925 -15.29 -10.32 23.97
N GLY A 926 -15.98 -10.87 22.98
CA GLY A 926 -16.82 -10.08 22.08
C GLY A 926 -17.65 -10.92 21.13
N PHE A 927 -18.42 -10.21 20.32
CA PHE A 927 -19.37 -10.76 19.36
C PHE A 927 -19.39 -9.91 18.08
N GLU A 928 -19.38 -10.58 16.94
CA GLU A 928 -19.62 -10.01 15.61
C GLU A 928 -21.11 -10.18 15.29
N ILE A 929 -21.82 -9.05 15.10
CA ILE A 929 -23.25 -8.99 14.83
C ILE A 929 -23.44 -8.73 13.33
N HIS A 930 -23.83 -9.77 12.61
CA HIS A 930 -24.09 -9.70 11.17
C HIS A 930 -25.58 -9.42 10.96
N ALA A 931 -25.89 -8.16 10.70
CA ALA A 931 -27.26 -7.67 10.54
C ALA A 931 -27.52 -7.31 9.07
N PRO A 932 -28.64 -7.72 8.46
CA PRO A 932 -29.03 -7.24 7.14
C PRO A 932 -28.99 -5.71 7.03
N SER A 933 -28.33 -5.21 5.99
CA SER A 933 -27.97 -3.80 5.81
C SER A 933 -29.16 -2.84 5.90
N ALA A 934 -30.35 -3.31 5.50
CA ALA A 934 -31.62 -2.58 5.56
C ALA A 934 -32.04 -2.10 6.97
N TYR A 935 -31.46 -2.65 8.05
CA TYR A 935 -31.70 -2.19 9.43
C TYR A 935 -30.45 -2.20 10.32
N ALA A 936 -29.26 -2.37 9.74
CA ALA A 936 -27.99 -2.35 10.48
C ALA A 936 -27.77 -1.02 11.24
N ALA A 937 -28.17 0.11 10.64
CA ALA A 937 -28.11 1.43 11.27
C ALA A 937 -28.91 1.50 12.58
N ASP A 938 -30.05 0.81 12.67
CA ASP A 938 -30.90 0.82 13.87
C ASP A 938 -30.39 -0.15 14.93
N VAL A 939 -29.85 -1.31 14.52
CA VAL A 939 -29.09 -2.21 15.42
C VAL A 939 -27.88 -1.50 16.03
N TYR A 940 -27.12 -0.72 15.24
CA TYR A 940 -26.01 0.09 15.73
C TYR A 940 -26.46 1.17 16.73
N LYS A 941 -27.54 1.91 16.45
CA LYS A 941 -28.11 2.91 17.38
C LYS A 941 -28.50 2.28 18.71
N LEU A 942 -29.19 1.13 18.69
CA LEU A 942 -29.56 0.40 19.90
C LEU A 942 -28.33 0.00 20.75
N ILE A 943 -27.27 -0.47 20.10
CA ILE A 943 -26.00 -0.81 20.77
C ILE A 943 -25.33 0.45 21.34
N ARG A 944 -25.35 1.59 20.63
CA ARG A 944 -24.82 2.88 21.12
C ARG A 944 -25.60 3.44 22.30
N GLU A 945 -26.93 3.47 22.22
CA GLU A 945 -27.81 3.96 23.29
C GLU A 945 -27.67 3.13 24.56
N ALA A 946 -27.61 1.79 24.42
CA ALA A 946 -27.31 0.89 25.54
C ALA A 946 -25.90 1.12 26.09
N GLY A 947 -24.90 1.35 25.23
CA GLY A 947 -23.53 1.64 25.61
C GLY A 947 -23.36 2.94 26.39
N GLU A 948 -23.98 4.02 25.94
CA GLU A 948 -23.92 5.35 26.59
C GLU A 948 -24.65 5.34 27.94
N LYS A 949 -25.75 4.58 28.04
CA LYS A 949 -26.39 4.27 29.32
C LYS A 949 -25.47 3.42 30.22
N TYR A 950 -24.84 2.38 29.69
CA TYR A 950 -23.98 1.47 30.46
C TYR A 950 -22.76 2.20 31.04
N GLU A 951 -22.14 3.08 30.24
CA GLU A 951 -21.05 3.96 30.66
C GLU A 951 -21.49 4.91 31.78
N ALA A 952 -22.65 5.55 31.65
CA ALA A 952 -23.20 6.43 32.68
C ALA A 952 -23.58 5.70 33.99
N GLU A 953 -23.99 4.43 33.92
CA GLU A 953 -24.35 3.61 35.09
C GLU A 953 -23.13 2.95 35.78
N HIS A 954 -22.05 2.65 35.04
CA HIS A 954 -20.93 1.84 35.55
C HIS A 954 -19.56 2.52 35.53
N GLY A 955 -19.40 3.68 34.86
CA GLY A 955 -18.11 4.35 34.70
C GLY A 955 -17.13 3.64 33.75
N VAL A 956 -17.66 2.80 32.86
CA VAL A 956 -16.89 1.96 31.92
C VAL A 956 -16.92 2.58 30.53
N PRO A 957 -15.78 2.82 29.85
CA PRO A 957 -15.77 3.48 28.55
C PRO A 957 -16.41 2.61 27.46
N VAL A 958 -17.36 3.17 26.71
CA VAL A 958 -17.96 2.56 25.51
C VAL A 958 -17.69 3.43 24.28
N ARG A 959 -16.64 3.08 23.53
CA ARG A 959 -16.16 3.86 22.36
C ARG A 959 -16.49 3.16 21.06
N ASP A 960 -16.64 3.97 20.02
CA ASP A 960 -16.46 3.51 18.65
C ASP A 960 -14.96 3.48 18.36
N ALA A 961 -14.50 2.53 17.54
CA ALA A 961 -13.09 2.33 17.26
C ALA A 961 -12.87 1.90 15.81
N GLY A 962 -11.74 2.29 15.24
CA GLY A 962 -11.39 2.10 13.84
C GLY A 962 -10.29 1.06 13.60
N TYR A 963 -9.90 0.91 12.33
CA TYR A 963 -8.92 -0.08 11.92
C TYR A 963 -7.52 0.16 12.49
N ARG A 964 -7.11 1.41 12.78
CA ARG A 964 -5.82 1.69 13.46
C ARG A 964 -5.76 0.97 14.83
N ALA A 965 -6.87 0.95 15.57
CA ALA A 965 -6.97 0.22 16.84
C ALA A 965 -7.04 -1.30 16.63
N ILE A 966 -7.74 -1.79 15.60
CA ILE A 966 -7.74 -3.21 15.23
C ILE A 966 -6.32 -3.71 14.92
N ASP A 967 -5.54 -2.96 14.16
CA ASP A 967 -4.19 -3.35 13.72
C ASP A 967 -3.24 -3.48 14.94
N SER A 968 -3.29 -2.52 15.89
CA SER A 968 -2.64 -2.62 17.21
C SER A 968 -3.08 -3.87 18.01
N LEU A 969 -4.40 -4.01 18.24
CA LEU A 969 -4.94 -5.04 19.12
C LEU A 969 -4.79 -6.46 18.54
N SER A 970 -4.74 -6.60 17.21
CA SER A 970 -4.52 -7.87 16.50
C SER A 970 -3.04 -8.28 16.49
N ALA A 971 -2.12 -7.33 16.31
CA ALA A 971 -0.68 -7.55 16.41
C ALA A 971 -0.27 -8.05 17.82
N GLU A 972 -0.86 -7.51 18.88
CA GLU A 972 -0.68 -8.00 20.26
C GLU A 972 -1.11 -9.45 20.47
N LYS A 973 -2.05 -9.95 19.66
CA LYS A 973 -2.59 -11.32 19.72
C LYS A 973 -1.89 -12.31 18.80
N SER A 974 -0.97 -11.85 17.96
CA SER A 974 -0.50 -12.62 16.80
C SER A 974 -1.66 -13.14 15.95
N PHE A 975 -2.71 -12.35 15.76
CA PHE A 975 -3.63 -12.59 14.66
C PHE A 975 -2.98 -12.10 13.37
N ARG A 976 -3.39 -12.67 12.24
CA ARG A 976 -2.70 -12.51 10.95
C ARG A 976 -3.57 -11.71 10.00
N HIS A 977 -2.93 -10.89 9.19
CA HIS A 977 -3.55 -10.21 8.06
C HIS A 977 -3.07 -10.87 6.76
N TRP A 978 -3.96 -11.59 6.08
CA TRP A 978 -3.71 -11.97 4.68
C TRP A 978 -3.55 -10.71 3.82
N HIS A 979 -2.59 -10.73 2.89
CA HIS A 979 -1.94 -9.62 2.15
C HIS A 979 -0.76 -8.93 2.86
N ALA A 980 -0.48 -9.23 4.13
CA ALA A 980 0.69 -8.73 4.85
C ALA A 980 1.51 -9.87 5.47
N ASP A 981 0.97 -10.53 6.52
CA ASP A 981 1.60 -11.67 7.19
C ASP A 981 1.52 -12.96 6.39
N LEU A 982 0.48 -13.08 5.55
CA LEU A 982 0.18 -14.24 4.72
C LEU A 982 0.01 -13.79 3.27
N SER A 983 0.50 -14.61 2.34
CA SER A 983 0.23 -14.50 0.92
C SER A 983 0.00 -15.89 0.31
N ASN A 984 -0.34 -15.93 -0.98
CA ASN A 984 -0.40 -17.16 -1.75
C ASN A 984 0.96 -17.84 -1.98
N ALA A 985 2.07 -17.19 -1.63
CA ALA A 985 3.39 -17.77 -1.57
C ALA A 985 3.74 -18.38 -0.20
N ASP A 986 3.02 -18.03 0.88
CA ASP A 986 3.34 -18.43 2.25
C ASP A 986 2.46 -19.59 2.75
N THR A 987 3.07 -20.67 3.27
CA THR A 987 2.29 -21.80 3.76
C THR A 987 1.78 -21.58 5.20
N PRO A 988 0.63 -22.18 5.57
CA PRO A 988 0.14 -22.18 6.95
C PRO A 988 1.15 -22.67 8.00
N LEU A 989 2.13 -23.49 7.62
CA LEU A 989 3.16 -24.00 8.55
C LEU A 989 4.24 -22.92 8.82
N GLU A 990 4.67 -22.20 7.79
CA GLU A 990 5.68 -21.14 7.88
C GLU A 990 5.10 -19.90 8.56
N ALA A 991 3.85 -19.56 8.24
CA ALA A 991 3.04 -18.53 8.88
C ALA A 991 2.70 -18.80 10.38
N ASN A 992 3.14 -19.94 10.93
CA ASN A 992 2.89 -20.35 12.32
C ASN A 992 1.37 -20.53 12.65
N ILE A 993 0.48 -20.61 11.64
CA ILE A 993 -0.97 -20.86 11.79
C ILE A 993 -1.34 -22.35 11.59
N GLY A 994 -0.33 -23.23 11.45
CA GLY A 994 -0.51 -24.63 11.06
C GLY A 994 -1.44 -25.48 11.93
N PHE A 995 -1.83 -25.01 13.11
CA PHE A 995 -2.88 -25.64 13.93
C PHE A 995 -4.20 -25.83 13.17
N THR A 996 -4.51 -24.96 12.20
CA THR A 996 -5.69 -25.05 11.31
C THR A 996 -5.66 -26.35 10.47
N VAL A 997 -4.57 -26.55 9.71
CA VAL A 997 -4.37 -27.68 8.77
C VAL A 997 -3.96 -29.00 9.45
N LEU A 998 -3.35 -28.97 10.64
CA LEU A 998 -2.85 -30.17 11.31
C LEU A 998 -3.95 -31.17 11.69
N SER A 999 -5.22 -30.77 11.72
CA SER A 999 -6.38 -31.65 11.93
C SER A 999 -6.57 -32.64 10.77
N LYS A 1000 -6.40 -32.17 9.52
CA LYS A 1000 -6.40 -33.02 8.31
C LYS A 1000 -5.05 -33.69 8.06
N LEU A 1001 -3.94 -32.94 8.15
CA LEU A 1001 -2.59 -33.44 7.83
C LEU A 1001 -2.11 -34.61 8.71
N LYS A 1002 -2.73 -34.84 9.88
CA LYS A 1002 -2.44 -35.97 10.78
C LYS A 1002 -3.41 -37.15 10.62
N ARG A 1003 -4.49 -37.01 9.85
CA ARG A 1003 -5.49 -38.07 9.65
C ARG A 1003 -5.16 -38.86 8.38
N GLU A 1004 -4.96 -40.16 8.52
CA GLU A 1004 -4.62 -41.07 7.40
C GLU A 1004 -5.82 -41.20 6.45
N ASP A 1005 -6.99 -41.52 7.00
CA ASP A 1005 -8.31 -41.62 6.36
C ASP A 1005 -8.92 -40.27 5.93
N CYS A 1006 -8.12 -39.20 5.89
CA CYS A 1006 -8.61 -37.90 5.42
C CYS A 1006 -8.91 -37.95 3.91
N PRO A 1007 -10.00 -37.32 3.44
CA PRO A 1007 -10.19 -37.02 2.02
C PRO A 1007 -9.05 -36.18 1.42
N GLU A 1008 -9.00 -36.13 0.09
CA GLU A 1008 -8.25 -35.14 -0.67
C GLU A 1008 -8.66 -33.72 -0.26
N PHE A 1009 -7.71 -32.80 -0.16
CA PHE A 1009 -7.96 -31.36 0.01
C PHE A 1009 -6.77 -30.60 -0.59
N ILE A 1010 -7.01 -29.35 -1.04
CA ILE A 1010 -6.00 -28.61 -1.82
C ILE A 1010 -4.75 -28.31 -0.96
N GLY A 1011 -3.57 -28.48 -1.55
CA GLY A 1011 -2.28 -28.26 -0.88
C GLY A 1011 -1.82 -29.37 0.07
N ARG A 1012 -2.62 -30.45 0.25
CA ARG A 1012 -2.30 -31.55 1.20
C ARG A 1012 -0.91 -32.15 1.00
N GLU A 1013 -0.54 -32.49 -0.23
CA GLU A 1013 0.74 -33.17 -0.52
C GLU A 1013 1.92 -32.26 -0.21
N ALA A 1014 1.90 -31.01 -0.69
CA ALA A 1014 2.94 -30.02 -0.42
C ALA A 1014 3.11 -29.77 1.08
N LEU A 1015 2.02 -29.62 1.84
CA LEU A 1015 2.05 -29.43 3.29
C LEU A 1015 2.50 -30.69 4.06
N GLN A 1016 2.17 -31.89 3.58
CA GLN A 1016 2.69 -33.14 4.15
C GLN A 1016 4.20 -33.28 3.90
N LYS A 1017 4.68 -32.97 2.70
CA LYS A 1017 6.10 -32.93 2.33
C LYS A 1017 6.87 -31.91 3.17
N GLN A 1018 6.44 -30.64 3.18
CA GLN A 1018 7.07 -29.56 3.94
C GLN A 1018 7.13 -29.87 5.45
N ARG A 1019 6.09 -30.51 6.01
CA ARG A 1019 6.08 -30.98 7.40
C ARG A 1019 7.08 -32.11 7.67
N ALA A 1020 7.34 -32.99 6.69
CA ALA A 1020 8.31 -34.08 6.83
C ALA A 1020 9.75 -33.58 6.64
N GLU A 1021 9.97 -32.65 5.71
CA GLU A 1021 11.28 -32.07 5.40
C GLU A 1021 11.72 -31.01 6.43
N GLY A 1022 10.78 -30.31 7.07
CA GLY A 1022 11.04 -29.25 8.05
C GLY A 1022 11.33 -27.89 7.42
N LEU A 1023 10.88 -26.83 8.10
CA LEU A 1023 10.83 -25.45 7.57
C LEU A 1023 12.22 -24.83 7.39
N GLN A 1024 12.45 -24.15 6.26
CA GLN A 1024 13.62 -23.28 6.04
C GLN A 1024 13.31 -21.80 6.30
N ARG A 1025 12.02 -21.42 6.26
CA ARG A 1025 11.52 -20.08 6.48
C ARG A 1025 10.40 -20.11 7.51
N LYS A 1026 10.25 -19.06 8.33
CA LYS A 1026 9.14 -18.96 9.30
C LYS A 1026 8.82 -17.51 9.66
N LEU A 1027 7.53 -17.20 9.81
CA LEU A 1027 7.06 -15.96 10.42
C LEU A 1027 7.43 -15.96 11.91
N VAL A 1028 8.06 -14.88 12.36
CA VAL A 1028 8.39 -14.61 13.77
C VAL A 1028 7.63 -13.38 14.27
N CYS A 1029 7.39 -13.34 15.58
CA CYS A 1029 6.96 -12.14 16.28
C CYS A 1029 8.15 -11.58 17.06
N LEU A 1030 8.45 -10.31 16.86
CA LEU A 1030 9.48 -9.56 17.60
C LEU A 1030 8.82 -8.32 18.24
N SER A 1031 9.29 -7.88 19.39
CA SER A 1031 8.98 -6.54 19.92
C SER A 1031 10.26 -5.77 20.15
N VAL A 1032 10.34 -4.52 19.70
CA VAL A 1032 11.47 -3.64 20.02
C VAL A 1032 11.49 -3.36 21.53
N ASP A 1033 12.67 -3.38 22.14
CA ASP A 1033 12.79 -3.23 23.60
C ASP A 1033 12.67 -1.76 24.07
N ASP A 1034 12.93 -0.81 23.18
CA ASP A 1034 12.63 0.60 23.33
C ASP A 1034 11.19 0.89 22.86
N SER A 1035 10.40 1.57 23.70
CA SER A 1035 9.01 1.96 23.39
C SER A 1035 8.92 3.03 22.31
N ASN A 1036 9.97 3.83 22.13
CA ASN A 1036 9.90 5.08 21.37
C ASN A 1036 10.28 4.93 19.89
N VAL A 1037 10.37 3.69 19.38
CA VAL A 1037 10.79 3.36 18.01
C VAL A 1037 9.58 3.04 17.13
N PRO A 1038 9.07 3.99 16.32
CA PRO A 1038 7.98 3.73 15.38
C PRO A 1038 8.48 2.87 14.22
N LEU A 1039 7.77 1.77 13.97
CA LEU A 1039 8.01 0.85 12.86
C LEU A 1039 6.85 0.92 11.86
N HIS A 1040 7.18 0.77 10.59
CA HIS A 1040 6.33 1.10 9.43
C HIS A 1040 6.25 -0.03 8.39
N GLY A 1041 7.03 -1.10 8.57
CA GLY A 1041 7.17 -2.20 7.62
C GLY A 1041 8.44 -2.07 6.77
N MET A 1042 8.92 -3.20 6.25
CA MET A 1042 10.16 -3.33 5.47
C MET A 1042 11.46 -2.99 6.23
N GLU A 1043 11.43 -2.82 7.55
CA GLU A 1043 12.65 -2.78 8.37
C GLU A 1043 13.42 -4.10 8.33
N SER A 1044 14.74 -4.04 8.49
CA SER A 1044 15.61 -5.22 8.35
C SER A 1044 15.63 -6.05 9.65
N ILE A 1045 15.38 -7.36 9.56
CA ILE A 1045 15.37 -8.27 10.73
C ILE A 1045 16.73 -8.93 10.87
N TRP A 1046 17.41 -8.68 11.99
CA TRP A 1046 18.75 -9.23 12.26
C TRP A 1046 18.73 -10.27 13.37
N ARG A 1047 19.58 -11.30 13.21
CA ARG A 1047 19.83 -12.32 14.22
C ARG A 1047 21.33 -12.58 14.35
N ASP A 1048 21.88 -12.44 15.56
CA ASP A 1048 23.30 -12.64 15.87
C ASP A 1048 24.27 -11.90 14.90
N GLY A 1049 23.86 -10.75 14.35
CA GLY A 1049 24.64 -9.93 13.41
C GLY A 1049 24.37 -10.19 11.91
N VAL A 1050 23.56 -11.18 11.54
CA VAL A 1050 23.18 -11.49 10.14
C VAL A 1050 21.77 -10.98 9.84
N CYS A 1051 21.53 -10.42 8.65
CA CYS A 1051 20.20 -10.00 8.20
C CYS A 1051 19.42 -11.23 7.69
N MET A 1052 18.35 -11.60 8.39
CA MET A 1052 17.61 -12.86 8.16
C MET A 1052 16.30 -12.70 7.38
N GLY A 1053 15.82 -11.46 7.20
CA GLY A 1053 14.51 -11.16 6.64
C GLY A 1053 14.16 -9.67 6.71
N LEU A 1054 12.92 -9.36 6.34
CA LEU A 1054 12.30 -8.03 6.47
C LEU A 1054 11.00 -8.12 7.30
N VAL A 1055 10.64 -7.02 7.94
CA VAL A 1055 9.31 -6.83 8.58
C VAL A 1055 8.25 -6.75 7.48
N ARG A 1056 7.19 -7.55 7.61
CA ARG A 1056 6.03 -7.61 6.69
C ARG A 1056 4.82 -6.87 7.23
N SER A 1057 4.56 -6.96 8.53
CA SER A 1057 3.54 -6.16 9.23
C SER A 1057 4.08 -5.67 10.57
N THR A 1058 3.55 -4.55 11.06
CA THR A 1058 3.93 -3.98 12.35
C THR A 1058 2.83 -3.06 12.87
N ALA A 1059 2.72 -2.97 14.19
CA ALA A 1059 1.91 -1.97 14.87
C ALA A 1059 2.50 -1.67 16.26
N TYR A 1060 2.20 -0.51 16.82
CA TYR A 1060 2.46 -0.27 18.24
C TYR A 1060 1.37 -0.93 19.08
N GLY A 1061 1.74 -1.91 19.90
CA GLY A 1061 0.81 -2.55 20.82
C GLY A 1061 0.62 -1.66 22.05
N HIS A 1062 -0.45 -0.88 22.07
CA HIS A 1062 -0.72 0.10 23.14
C HIS A 1062 -0.93 -0.54 24.53
N SER A 1063 -1.30 -1.82 24.61
CA SER A 1063 -1.43 -2.58 25.87
C SER A 1063 -0.10 -3.15 26.37
N VAL A 1064 0.86 -3.41 25.46
CA VAL A 1064 2.22 -3.88 25.79
C VAL A 1064 3.27 -2.75 25.82
N GLY A 1065 2.91 -1.55 25.36
CA GLY A 1065 3.76 -0.34 25.37
C GLY A 1065 4.97 -0.40 24.44
N ARG A 1066 4.90 -1.16 23.34
CA ARG A 1066 6.03 -1.45 22.43
C ARG A 1066 5.59 -1.68 20.99
N SER A 1067 6.46 -1.35 20.04
CA SER A 1067 6.32 -1.73 18.63
C SER A 1067 6.51 -3.24 18.44
N ILE A 1068 5.52 -3.88 17.83
CA ILE A 1068 5.47 -5.31 17.52
C ILE A 1068 5.65 -5.49 16.02
N ALA A 1069 6.67 -6.25 15.61
CA ALA A 1069 6.97 -6.55 14.22
C ALA A 1069 6.75 -8.04 13.93
N TYR A 1070 6.09 -8.32 12.80
CA TYR A 1070 6.00 -9.64 12.19
C TYR A 1070 6.77 -9.66 10.87
N GLY A 1071 7.57 -10.70 10.67
CA GLY A 1071 8.34 -10.87 9.44
C GLY A 1071 8.85 -12.29 9.30
N TYR A 1072 9.23 -12.66 8.08
CA TYR A 1072 9.75 -14.00 7.79
C TYR A 1072 11.25 -14.02 7.92
N VAL A 1073 11.78 -14.95 8.71
CA VAL A 1073 13.21 -15.26 8.76
C VAL A 1073 13.47 -16.54 7.97
N ALA A 1074 14.49 -16.52 7.12
CA ALA A 1074 14.93 -17.67 6.34
C ALA A 1074 16.28 -18.21 6.84
N ARG A 1075 16.64 -19.42 6.41
CA ARG A 1075 17.96 -20.02 6.54
C ARG A 1075 18.29 -20.83 5.29
N ASP A 1076 19.55 -20.81 4.89
CA ASP A 1076 20.02 -21.66 3.80
C ASP A 1076 19.94 -23.14 4.15
N ALA A 1077 19.78 -23.98 3.12
CA ALA A 1077 19.50 -25.39 3.32
C ALA A 1077 20.63 -26.15 4.03
N GLU A 1078 21.88 -25.69 3.84
CA GLU A 1078 23.10 -26.24 4.46
C GLU A 1078 23.20 -25.86 5.95
N ASP A 1079 22.71 -24.67 6.28
CA ASP A 1079 22.67 -24.09 7.62
C ASP A 1079 21.60 -24.77 8.51
N GLY A 1080 20.55 -25.30 7.86
CA GLY A 1080 19.54 -26.16 8.44
C GLY A 1080 18.30 -25.43 8.98
N LYS A 1081 17.36 -26.21 9.52
CA LYS A 1081 15.95 -25.80 9.67
C LYS A 1081 15.72 -24.66 10.67
N VAL A 1082 14.72 -23.82 10.39
CA VAL A 1082 14.17 -22.85 11.35
C VAL A 1082 13.30 -23.61 12.36
N THR A 1083 13.79 -23.68 13.61
CA THR A 1083 13.09 -24.36 14.71
C THR A 1083 12.90 -23.41 15.89
N ASN A 1084 11.86 -23.64 16.70
CA ASN A 1084 11.60 -22.80 17.88
C ASN A 1084 12.82 -22.72 18.81
N LYS A 1085 13.58 -23.82 19.01
CA LYS A 1085 14.82 -23.82 19.80
C LYS A 1085 15.92 -22.91 19.20
N TRP A 1086 16.02 -22.80 17.88
CA TRP A 1086 16.98 -21.91 17.21
C TRP A 1086 16.56 -20.43 17.30
N LEU A 1087 15.24 -20.17 17.24
CA LEU A 1087 14.67 -18.84 17.44
C LEU A 1087 14.88 -18.33 18.88
N GLU A 1088 14.56 -19.19 19.86
CA GLU A 1088 14.72 -18.97 21.31
C GLU A 1088 16.18 -18.76 21.75
N ALA A 1089 17.16 -19.12 20.91
CA ALA A 1089 18.59 -19.06 21.22
C ALA A 1089 19.35 -17.92 20.50
N GLY A 1090 18.66 -17.11 19.69
CA GLY A 1090 19.28 -15.97 18.98
C GLY A 1090 19.12 -14.65 19.73
N LYS A 1091 20.07 -13.73 19.55
CA LYS A 1091 19.87 -12.31 19.80
C LYS A 1091 19.23 -11.66 18.58
N TRP A 1092 18.25 -10.80 18.78
CA TRP A 1092 17.46 -10.19 17.72
C TRP A 1092 17.59 -8.66 17.73
N GLU A 1093 17.63 -8.06 16.55
CA GLU A 1093 17.63 -6.60 16.35
C GLU A 1093 16.73 -6.25 15.17
N ILE A 1094 16.06 -5.09 15.21
CA ILE A 1094 15.39 -4.48 14.05
C ILE A 1094 16.27 -3.33 13.54
N GLY A 1095 16.55 -3.30 12.24
CA GLY A 1095 17.27 -2.23 11.57
C GLY A 1095 16.31 -1.23 10.92
N ASP A 1096 16.32 -0.01 11.44
CA ASP A 1096 15.47 1.11 11.01
C ASP A 1096 16.36 2.34 10.78
N LYS A 1097 16.20 3.00 9.63
CA LYS A 1097 16.93 4.22 9.24
C LYS A 1097 18.44 4.21 9.59
N GLY A 1098 19.14 3.12 9.27
CA GLY A 1098 20.57 2.96 9.56
C GLY A 1098 20.93 2.57 11.00
N ALA A 1099 20.01 2.73 11.95
CA ALA A 1099 20.17 2.29 13.34
C ALA A 1099 19.78 0.81 13.52
N LYS A 1100 20.14 0.24 14.68
CA LYS A 1100 19.73 -1.10 15.10
C LYS A 1100 19.19 -1.07 16.52
N HIS A 1101 18.00 -1.61 16.71
CA HIS A 1101 17.27 -1.60 17.97
C HIS A 1101 17.14 -3.03 18.50
N PRO A 1102 17.57 -3.33 19.75
CA PRO A 1102 17.37 -4.64 20.36
C PRO A 1102 15.90 -5.05 20.38
N ALA A 1103 15.64 -6.33 20.12
CA ALA A 1103 14.29 -6.88 20.07
C ALA A 1103 14.17 -8.20 20.84
N THR A 1104 13.00 -8.39 21.47
CA THR A 1104 12.61 -9.63 22.16
C THR A 1104 11.79 -10.52 21.21
N PHE A 1105 12.14 -11.81 21.11
CA PHE A 1105 11.41 -12.81 20.32
C PHE A 1105 10.25 -13.44 21.11
N HIS A 1106 9.06 -13.46 20.49
CA HIS A 1106 7.83 -13.98 21.09
C HIS A 1106 7.41 -15.31 20.45
N LYS A 1107 7.35 -16.35 21.28
CA LYS A 1107 6.96 -17.73 20.93
C LYS A 1107 5.44 -17.92 20.83
N SER A 1108 4.70 -17.08 21.54
CA SER A 1108 3.25 -16.98 21.64
C SER A 1108 2.85 -15.51 21.49
N ALA A 1109 1.56 -15.21 21.45
CA ALA A 1109 1.07 -13.83 21.48
C ALA A 1109 1.72 -13.02 22.64
N PRO A 1110 2.21 -11.79 22.39
CA PRO A 1110 2.65 -10.89 23.44
C PRO A 1110 1.58 -10.62 24.52
N PHE A 1111 0.29 -10.62 24.13
CA PHE A 1111 -0.83 -10.35 25.02
C PHE A 1111 -1.80 -11.54 25.17
N ASP A 1112 -2.20 -11.85 26.41
CA ASP A 1112 -3.06 -12.99 26.79
C ASP A 1112 -2.72 -14.30 26.00
N PRO A 1113 -1.49 -14.85 26.15
CA PRO A 1113 -1.03 -16.02 25.38
C PRO A 1113 -1.83 -17.30 25.65
N THR A 1114 -2.64 -17.33 26.71
CA THR A 1114 -3.54 -18.44 27.07
C THR A 1114 -4.97 -18.24 26.54
N ASN A 1115 -5.27 -17.10 25.90
CA ASN A 1115 -6.60 -16.72 25.41
C ASN A 1115 -7.69 -16.89 26.49
N LEU A 1116 -7.43 -16.39 27.70
CA LEU A 1116 -8.38 -16.40 28.82
C LEU A 1116 -9.39 -15.24 28.70
N ARG A 1117 -8.97 -14.07 28.23
CA ARG A 1117 -9.85 -12.90 28.02
C ARG A 1117 -10.90 -13.19 26.95
N VAL A 1118 -10.47 -13.73 25.80
CA VAL A 1118 -11.32 -14.28 24.72
C VAL A 1118 -12.42 -15.23 25.24
N LYS A 1119 -12.09 -16.08 26.22
CA LYS A 1119 -13.01 -17.05 26.83
C LYS A 1119 -13.94 -16.41 27.87
N GLY A 1120 -13.75 -15.14 28.21
CA GLY A 1120 -14.45 -14.43 29.28
C GLY A 1120 -14.02 -14.88 30.68
N LYS A 1121 -12.75 -15.26 30.85
CA LYS A 1121 -12.15 -15.75 32.11
C LYS A 1121 -11.20 -14.70 32.72
N TYR A 1122 -11.70 -13.47 32.91
CA TYR A 1122 -10.88 -12.32 33.28
C TYR A 1122 -10.19 -12.44 34.65
N ASP A 1123 -10.76 -13.15 35.62
CA ASP A 1123 -10.09 -13.38 36.91
C ASP A 1123 -8.91 -14.35 36.80
N GLU A 1124 -9.02 -15.37 35.95
CA GLU A 1124 -7.90 -16.28 35.64
C GLU A 1124 -6.82 -15.55 34.85
N ALA A 1125 -7.20 -14.68 33.90
CA ALA A 1125 -6.28 -13.83 33.15
C ALA A 1125 -5.50 -12.89 34.10
N ARG A 1126 -6.19 -12.11 34.93
CA ARG A 1126 -5.58 -11.21 35.92
C ARG A 1126 -4.67 -11.94 36.91
N ALA A 1127 -5.03 -13.15 37.33
CA ALA A 1127 -4.20 -13.96 38.21
C ALA A 1127 -2.88 -14.39 37.52
N GLN A 1128 -2.95 -14.79 36.24
CA GLN A 1128 -1.78 -15.16 35.44
C GLN A 1128 -0.91 -13.93 35.09
N GLU A 1129 -1.51 -12.82 34.70
CA GLU A 1129 -0.84 -11.53 34.45
C GLU A 1129 -0.07 -11.08 35.70
N ALA A 1130 -0.71 -11.15 36.87
CA ALA A 1130 -0.08 -10.84 38.15
C ALA A 1130 0.90 -11.93 38.65
N GLU A 1131 0.99 -13.10 38.04
CA GLU A 1131 2.04 -14.11 38.32
C GLU A 1131 3.26 -13.89 37.41
N ALA A 1132 3.04 -13.57 36.13
CA ALA A 1132 4.11 -13.27 35.16
C ALA A 1132 4.87 -11.97 35.45
N ALA A 1133 4.28 -11.05 36.22
CA ALA A 1133 4.89 -9.80 36.66
C ALA A 1133 5.67 -9.88 37.99
N LYS A 1134 5.96 -11.10 38.51
CA LYS A 1134 6.69 -11.33 39.78
C LYS A 1134 8.02 -12.06 39.59
#